data_AF-A0A1Y5IH17-F1
#
_entry.id   AF-A0A1Y5IH17-F1
#
_cell.length_a   1.000
_cell.length_b   1.000
_cell.length_c   1.000
_cell.angle_alpha   90.00
_cell.angle_beta   90.00
_cell.angle_gamma   90.00
#
_symmetry.space_group_name_H-M   'P 1'
#
loop_
_entity.id
_entity.type
_entity.pdbx_description
1 polymer ?
#
loop_
_entity_poly.entity_id
_entity_poly.type
_entity_poly.pdbx_seq_one_letter_code
_entity_poly.pdbx_strand_id
1 'polypeptide(L)'
;MGDEEGDRRDDAAVTSAVFDALKFDPDRVSVSFDATSTEVEPESLLQRRYTLTHNDVTRNLTLTVGTTFNDEQTSVWYTRLLRDEVLAEWREDGLHVFCQVSANEAWWIRWAAPFRAVVFRQKLPLVLDTLRYAERELLATYPELFDSPVYVNFGEASGPGDKEYWGDLRTAGSEETKSKRVVCADGAGLDPRIADNVRQTIKGPRGSGVIDIGGVVLEKMLAERVPPCSTLRRPLTSFASVDECLRDFVNHERSGVPRGAGTNTTDGFDLGRMHRLLKDFGDPHVAYTTVHVSGTKGKGTTLSVLASVLRSAGKRVGTYKSPHVYTVAERIRSSDEDASTEVLNLLNGVETEIKAAQKREDGQLSYFEVLTALAFAYFKKAKVDLALVEVGLGGSRDATNVLRPENLEAAVITHIGEEHLAALGGSIDTIVDAKAGIAHEGRPVFYAPNADDKITQMLRRALKQRGANIIDTVSADVRLFGYRVSTFGPSQEVDIDISVDGVLEARLEGVVIPLVGPHQRENVDLAVRVLWWLRGQGKIDVSLEDIRTGLESTRSPGNFEMFDVDGMSVIADGAHTKASAEMLVKTLGEIFPRRKVVFVVGMADDKDHKGFLEELYKSNPLAVICTQMQVAGGSSRTTPAKDLATALQGGHQNYDPPPEIVAEFDEALEVALAGAKDDPDAVVVVTGSLYTFRAMRNILEAQ
;
A
#
# COMPACT_ATOMS: atom_id res chain seq x y z
N MET A 1 -43.63 -21.00 5.95
CA MET A 1 -44.52 -19.89 5.52
C MET A 1 -44.23 -18.72 6.43
N GLY A 2 -43.70 -17.64 5.84
CA GLY A 2 -43.46 -16.31 6.42
C GLY A 2 -42.23 -16.19 7.31
N ASP A 3 -41.31 -15.23 7.18
CA ASP A 3 -41.14 -14.13 6.21
C ASP A 3 -39.64 -13.76 6.21
N GLU A 4 -39.05 -13.64 5.02
CA GLU A 4 -37.71 -13.08 4.79
C GLU A 4 -37.86 -11.59 4.49
N GLU A 5 -37.48 -10.71 5.43
CA GLU A 5 -37.23 -9.30 5.12
C GLU A 5 -36.32 -8.69 6.19
N GLY A 6 -35.03 -8.60 5.90
CA GLY A 6 -34.10 -7.95 6.81
C GLY A 6 -32.62 -8.18 6.54
N ASP A 7 -32.15 -8.02 5.31
CA ASP A 7 -30.71 -7.81 5.09
C ASP A 7 -30.41 -7.18 3.71
N ARG A 8 -30.67 -5.87 3.56
CA ARG A 8 -30.39 -5.14 2.30
C ARG A 8 -30.10 -3.65 2.51
N ARG A 9 -29.55 -3.25 3.65
CA ARG A 9 -29.22 -1.84 3.93
C ARG A 9 -27.76 -1.55 4.33
N ASP A 10 -26.93 -2.55 4.55
CA ASP A 10 -25.55 -2.33 5.00
C ASP A 10 -24.48 -2.43 3.88
N ASP A 11 -24.83 -2.88 2.68
CA ASP A 11 -23.89 -2.92 1.54
C ASP A 11 -23.65 -1.56 0.86
N ALA A 12 -24.56 -0.59 1.03
CA ALA A 12 -24.49 0.67 0.27
C ALA A 12 -23.46 1.68 0.83
N ALA A 13 -23.10 1.58 2.11
CA ALA A 13 -22.24 2.57 2.77
C ALA A 13 -20.73 2.29 2.57
N VAL A 14 -20.34 1.02 2.38
CA VAL A 14 -18.94 0.60 2.22
C VAL A 14 -18.41 0.90 0.81
N THR A 15 -19.28 0.94 -0.21
CA THR A 15 -18.93 1.29 -1.60
C THR A 15 -18.68 2.77 -1.85
N SER A 16 -18.96 3.67 -0.90
CA SER A 16 -18.91 5.13 -1.13
C SER A 16 -17.53 5.76 -0.94
N ALA A 17 -16.61 5.15 -0.18
CA ALA A 17 -15.35 5.80 0.23
C ALA A 17 -14.15 5.50 -0.69
N VAL A 18 -14.25 4.47 -1.53
CA VAL A 18 -13.21 4.12 -2.54
C VAL A 18 -13.39 4.90 -3.85
N PHE A 19 -14.55 5.56 -4.03
CA PHE A 19 -14.95 6.19 -5.29
C PHE A 19 -15.53 7.59 -5.06
N ASP A 20 -14.74 8.48 -4.45
CA ASP A 20 -15.04 9.92 -4.48
C ASP A 20 -15.27 10.37 -5.94
N ALA A 21 -16.31 11.16 -6.18
CA ALA A 21 -16.62 11.67 -7.51
C ALA A 21 -15.43 12.49 -8.05
N LEU A 22 -14.75 11.95 -9.06
CA LEU A 22 -13.71 12.67 -9.81
C LEU A 22 -14.31 13.98 -10.32
N LYS A 23 -13.82 15.11 -9.82
CA LYS A 23 -14.21 16.43 -10.32
C LYS A 23 -13.49 16.65 -11.65
N PHE A 24 -14.24 17.07 -12.65
CA PHE A 24 -13.69 17.45 -13.95
C PHE A 24 -12.66 18.57 -13.78
N ASP A 25 -11.46 18.35 -14.31
CA ASP A 25 -10.33 19.29 -14.30
C ASP A 25 -9.84 19.48 -15.76
N PRO A 26 -10.12 20.63 -16.41
CA PRO A 26 -9.78 20.85 -17.81
C PRO A 26 -8.26 20.85 -18.06
N ASP A 27 -7.43 21.15 -17.05
CA ASP A 27 -5.97 21.19 -17.20
C ASP A 27 -5.35 19.77 -17.29
N ARG A 28 -6.16 18.73 -17.04
CA ARG A 28 -5.77 17.31 -17.10
C ARG A 28 -6.35 16.58 -18.30
N VAL A 29 -7.05 17.30 -19.19
CA VAL A 29 -7.67 16.73 -20.39
C VAL A 29 -6.82 17.08 -21.60
N SER A 30 -6.31 16.06 -22.28
CA SER A 30 -5.72 16.18 -23.60
C SER A 30 -6.74 15.74 -24.64
N VAL A 31 -7.12 16.65 -25.54
CA VAL A 31 -8.02 16.37 -26.66
C VAL A 31 -7.22 16.41 -27.95
N SER A 32 -7.30 15.33 -28.74
CA SER A 32 -6.74 15.28 -30.10
C SER A 32 -7.86 15.02 -31.11
N PHE A 33 -7.74 15.66 -32.28
CA PHE A 33 -8.64 15.47 -33.42
C PHE A 33 -7.86 14.77 -34.54
N ASP A 34 -8.46 13.78 -35.19
CA ASP A 34 -7.90 13.23 -36.42
C ASP A 34 -7.90 14.29 -37.55
N ALA A 35 -7.10 14.08 -38.60
CA ALA A 35 -6.92 15.07 -39.67
C ALA A 35 -8.20 15.39 -40.48
N THR A 36 -9.30 14.66 -40.24
CA THR A 36 -10.60 14.79 -40.94
C THR A 36 -11.73 15.34 -40.07
N SER A 37 -11.55 15.44 -38.76
CA SER A 37 -12.61 15.76 -37.78
C SER A 37 -12.67 17.24 -37.37
N THR A 38 -11.86 18.10 -37.99
CA THR A 38 -11.83 19.54 -37.72
C THR A 38 -12.97 20.34 -38.36
N GLU A 39 -13.79 19.74 -39.24
CA GLU A 39 -14.92 20.44 -39.88
C GLU A 39 -16.14 20.49 -38.95
N VAL A 40 -16.69 21.69 -38.79
CA VAL A 40 -17.80 22.06 -37.88
C VAL A 40 -19.12 22.03 -38.66
N GLU A 41 -19.49 20.86 -39.22
CA GLU A 41 -20.76 20.72 -39.95
C GLU A 41 -21.68 19.65 -39.31
N PRO A 42 -23.00 19.88 -39.18
CA PRO A 42 -23.93 18.93 -38.57
C PRO A 42 -24.00 17.58 -39.29
N GLU A 43 -23.74 17.55 -40.59
CA GLU A 43 -23.75 16.32 -41.40
C GLU A 43 -22.59 15.37 -41.05
N SER A 44 -21.50 15.88 -40.46
CA SER A 44 -20.37 15.06 -39.99
C SER A 44 -20.58 14.50 -38.57
N LEU A 45 -21.61 14.96 -37.85
CA LEU A 45 -21.89 14.51 -36.47
C LEU A 45 -22.06 12.99 -36.39
N LEU A 46 -22.84 12.39 -37.30
CA LEU A 46 -23.08 10.94 -37.33
C LEU A 46 -21.82 10.12 -37.67
N GLN A 47 -20.75 10.79 -38.11
CA GLN A 47 -19.46 10.17 -38.36
C GLN A 47 -18.49 10.34 -37.16
N ARG A 48 -18.82 11.19 -36.18
CA ARG A 48 -17.95 11.44 -35.02
C ARG A 48 -17.98 10.29 -34.03
N ARG A 49 -16.78 9.79 -33.75
CA ARG A 49 -16.47 8.79 -32.74
C ARG A 49 -15.45 9.34 -31.75
N TYR A 50 -15.62 8.94 -30.50
CA TYR A 50 -14.84 9.40 -29.36
C TYR A 50 -14.17 8.19 -28.72
N THR A 51 -12.87 8.30 -28.45
CA THR A 51 -12.08 7.28 -27.72
C THR A 51 -11.47 7.94 -26.49
N LEU A 52 -12.02 7.65 -25.31
CA LEU A 52 -11.57 8.21 -24.04
C LEU A 52 -10.83 7.15 -23.22
N THR A 53 -9.62 7.51 -22.77
CA THR A 53 -8.82 6.67 -21.85
C THR A 53 -8.36 7.47 -20.64
N HIS A 54 -8.35 6.81 -19.48
CA HIS A 54 -7.89 7.36 -18.21
C HIS A 54 -6.53 6.77 -17.80
N ASN A 55 -5.66 7.58 -17.19
CA ASN A 55 -4.44 7.11 -16.56
C ASN A 55 -4.58 7.22 -15.03
N ASP A 56 -4.62 6.09 -14.33
CA ASP A 56 -4.90 6.05 -12.88
C ASP A 56 -3.80 6.67 -12.00
N VAL A 57 -2.58 6.82 -12.53
CA VAL A 57 -1.42 7.37 -11.82
C VAL A 57 -1.35 8.89 -11.93
N THR A 58 -1.54 9.44 -13.13
CA THR A 58 -1.49 10.89 -13.39
C THR A 58 -2.84 11.58 -13.24
N ARG A 59 -3.93 10.80 -13.25
CA ARG A 59 -5.33 11.26 -13.37
C ARG A 59 -5.57 12.08 -14.65
N ASN A 60 -4.75 11.90 -15.67
CA ASN A 60 -4.93 12.55 -16.96
C ASN A 60 -5.96 11.78 -17.80
N LEU A 61 -6.76 12.54 -18.53
CA LEU A 61 -7.74 12.04 -19.49
C LEU A 61 -7.24 12.34 -20.90
N THR A 62 -7.19 11.31 -21.75
CA THR A 62 -6.86 11.46 -23.16
C THR A 62 -8.08 11.10 -23.97
N LEU A 63 -8.59 12.07 -24.73
CA LEU A 63 -9.74 11.92 -25.62
C LEU A 63 -9.29 12.13 -27.06
N THR A 64 -9.56 11.17 -27.93
CA THR A 64 -9.43 11.33 -29.38
C THR A 64 -10.80 11.41 -30.02
N VAL A 65 -10.98 12.42 -30.88
CA VAL A 65 -12.16 12.62 -31.73
C VAL A 65 -11.77 12.27 -33.16
N GLY A 66 -12.54 11.39 -33.81
CA GLY A 66 -12.28 10.99 -35.18
C GLY A 66 -13.47 10.37 -35.89
N THR A 67 -13.25 9.89 -37.12
CA THR A 67 -14.27 9.20 -37.92
C THR A 67 -14.37 7.69 -37.62
N THR A 68 -13.35 7.15 -36.97
CA THR A 68 -13.25 5.77 -36.47
C THR A 68 -12.79 5.78 -35.01
N PHE A 69 -12.98 4.69 -34.27
CA PHE A 69 -12.38 4.57 -32.94
C PHE A 69 -10.86 4.43 -33.09
N ASN A 70 -10.09 5.00 -32.16
CA ASN A 70 -8.64 5.01 -32.25
C ASN A 70 -8.09 3.65 -31.82
N ASP A 71 -7.87 2.75 -32.79
CA ASP A 71 -7.39 1.40 -32.55
C ASP A 71 -5.98 1.37 -31.94
N GLU A 72 -5.10 2.33 -32.24
CA GLU A 72 -3.77 2.42 -31.61
C GLU A 72 -3.88 2.75 -30.11
N GLN A 73 -4.92 3.50 -29.72
CA GLN A 73 -5.21 3.82 -28.32
C GLN A 73 -5.86 2.65 -27.55
N THR A 74 -6.43 1.66 -28.26
CA THR A 74 -7.17 0.51 -27.68
C THR A 74 -6.50 -0.87 -27.91
N SER A 75 -5.44 -0.97 -28.74
CA SER A 75 -4.83 -2.25 -29.18
C SER A 75 -3.57 -2.71 -28.42
N VAL A 76 -3.14 -1.99 -27.38
CA VAL A 76 -1.99 -2.42 -26.56
C VAL A 76 -2.42 -3.58 -25.64
N TRP A 77 -1.71 -4.72 -25.69
CA TRP A 77 -2.18 -5.96 -25.05
C TRP A 77 -2.27 -5.89 -23.50
N TYR A 78 -1.45 -5.07 -22.84
CA TYR A 78 -1.51 -4.81 -21.38
C TYR A 78 -2.61 -3.80 -20.97
N THR A 79 -3.15 -2.98 -21.89
CA THR A 79 -4.20 -2.01 -21.52
C THR A 79 -5.59 -2.62 -21.36
N ARG A 80 -5.80 -3.89 -21.77
CA ARG A 80 -7.12 -4.55 -21.72
C ARG A 80 -7.59 -4.96 -20.31
N LEU A 81 -6.70 -5.05 -19.33
CA LEU A 81 -7.05 -5.57 -18.00
C LEU A 81 -7.19 -4.47 -16.93
N LEU A 82 -6.51 -3.32 -17.11
CA LEU A 82 -6.34 -2.27 -16.10
C LEU A 82 -6.84 -0.87 -16.51
N ARG A 83 -7.57 -0.69 -17.62
CA ARG A 83 -8.20 0.60 -18.01
C ARG A 83 -9.71 0.53 -18.16
N ASP A 84 -10.37 1.63 -17.80
CA ASP A 84 -11.76 1.93 -18.19
C ASP A 84 -11.73 2.60 -19.57
N GLU A 85 -12.13 1.87 -20.61
CA GLU A 85 -12.25 2.41 -21.97
C GLU A 85 -13.69 2.86 -22.21
N VAL A 86 -13.83 4.14 -22.54
CA VAL A 86 -15.14 4.70 -22.88
C VAL A 86 -15.11 5.17 -24.32
N LEU A 87 -15.91 4.49 -25.13
CA LEU A 87 -16.15 4.88 -26.51
C LEU A 87 -17.45 5.68 -26.56
N ALA A 88 -17.58 6.64 -27.46
CA ALA A 88 -18.88 7.25 -27.73
C ALA A 88 -19.04 7.55 -29.22
N GLU A 89 -20.29 7.60 -29.69
CA GLU A 89 -20.60 7.99 -31.05
C GLU A 89 -21.99 8.66 -31.11
N TRP A 90 -22.17 9.54 -32.09
CA TRP A 90 -23.49 10.09 -32.39
C TRP A 90 -24.28 9.15 -33.30
N ARG A 91 -25.55 8.92 -32.96
CA ARG A 91 -26.52 8.19 -33.78
C ARG A 91 -27.74 9.08 -34.04
N GLU A 92 -28.63 8.65 -34.93
CA GLU A 92 -29.83 9.42 -35.30
C GLU A 92 -30.73 9.78 -34.09
N ASP A 93 -30.68 8.98 -33.03
CA ASP A 93 -31.48 9.10 -31.81
C ASP A 93 -30.77 9.81 -30.65
N GLY A 94 -29.48 10.16 -30.77
CA GLY A 94 -28.73 10.87 -29.73
C GLY A 94 -27.28 10.41 -29.59
N LEU A 95 -26.64 10.78 -28.47
CA LEU A 95 -25.27 10.38 -28.14
C LEU A 95 -25.29 9.00 -27.45
N HIS A 96 -24.54 8.04 -28.00
CA HIS A 96 -24.37 6.73 -27.42
C HIS A 96 -22.97 6.59 -26.83
N VAL A 97 -22.90 6.29 -25.55
CA VAL A 97 -21.67 6.01 -24.81
C VAL A 97 -21.59 4.50 -24.57
N PHE A 98 -20.47 3.90 -24.93
CA PHE A 98 -20.18 2.48 -24.73
C PHE A 98 -19.08 2.36 -23.69
N CYS A 99 -19.43 1.81 -22.54
CA CYS A 99 -18.48 1.43 -21.52
C CYS A 99 -17.99 0.02 -21.87
N GLN A 100 -16.91 -0.08 -22.65
CA GLN A 100 -16.38 -1.37 -23.06
C GLN A 100 -15.61 -2.00 -21.89
N VAL A 101 -15.93 -3.27 -21.63
CA VAL A 101 -15.08 -4.16 -20.83
C VAL A 101 -14.38 -5.06 -21.84
N SER A 102 -13.11 -4.81 -22.10
CA SER A 102 -12.28 -5.51 -23.09
C SER A 102 -12.03 -7.00 -22.79
N ALA A 103 -12.75 -7.58 -21.81
CA ALA A 103 -12.64 -8.96 -21.36
C ALA A 103 -13.79 -9.90 -21.81
N ASN A 104 -14.68 -9.48 -22.71
CA ASN A 104 -15.83 -10.32 -23.12
C ASN A 104 -15.47 -11.60 -23.88
N GLU A 105 -14.23 -11.74 -24.38
CA GLU A 105 -13.73 -12.99 -24.97
C GLU A 105 -13.21 -14.01 -23.93
N ALA A 106 -12.96 -13.58 -22.68
CA ALA A 106 -12.46 -14.43 -21.60
C ALA A 106 -13.61 -14.95 -20.71
N TRP A 107 -13.98 -16.22 -20.88
CA TRP A 107 -15.10 -16.87 -20.19
C TRP A 107 -15.04 -16.83 -18.65
N TRP A 108 -13.84 -16.65 -18.07
CA TRP A 108 -13.58 -16.66 -16.62
C TRP A 108 -13.66 -15.27 -15.95
N ILE A 109 -13.82 -14.16 -16.71
CA ILE A 109 -13.98 -12.79 -16.18
C ILE A 109 -15.47 -12.34 -16.18
N ARG A 110 -16.37 -13.12 -16.78
CA ARG A 110 -17.81 -12.81 -16.87
C ARG A 110 -18.50 -12.52 -15.54
N TRP A 111 -17.99 -13.03 -14.41
CA TRP A 111 -18.55 -12.79 -13.08
C TRP A 111 -18.29 -11.37 -12.54
N ALA A 112 -17.31 -10.64 -13.08
CA ALA A 112 -16.95 -9.28 -12.64
C ALA A 112 -17.71 -8.15 -13.37
N ALA A 113 -18.46 -8.48 -14.44
CA ALA A 113 -19.21 -7.51 -15.25
C ALA A 113 -20.24 -6.66 -14.45
N PRO A 114 -21.00 -7.22 -13.47
CA PRO A 114 -21.94 -6.42 -12.67
C PRO A 114 -21.25 -5.35 -11.81
N PHE A 115 -20.07 -5.67 -11.27
CA PHE A 115 -19.28 -4.75 -10.44
C PHE A 115 -18.68 -3.62 -11.27
N ARG A 116 -18.14 -3.92 -12.45
CA ARG A 116 -17.60 -2.88 -13.36
C ARG A 116 -18.69 -1.92 -13.86
N ALA A 117 -19.90 -2.41 -14.13
CA ALA A 117 -21.01 -1.52 -14.48
C ALA A 117 -21.36 -0.52 -13.36
N VAL A 118 -21.20 -0.89 -12.08
CA VAL A 118 -21.38 0.04 -10.96
C VAL A 118 -20.30 1.12 -10.96
N VAL A 119 -19.04 0.76 -11.20
CA VAL A 119 -17.90 1.69 -11.28
C VAL A 119 -18.09 2.68 -12.44
N PHE A 120 -18.44 2.21 -13.63
CA PHE A 120 -18.68 3.08 -14.78
C PHE A 120 -19.84 4.06 -14.53
N ARG A 121 -20.94 3.63 -13.89
CA ARG A 121 -22.04 4.54 -13.52
C ARG A 121 -21.61 5.66 -12.57
N GLN A 122 -20.61 5.43 -11.73
CA GLN A 122 -20.07 6.47 -10.85
C GLN A 122 -19.12 7.42 -11.59
N LYS A 123 -18.38 6.93 -12.59
CA LYS A 123 -17.43 7.71 -13.40
C LYS A 123 -18.06 8.46 -14.58
N LEU A 124 -19.26 8.08 -15.01
CA LEU A 124 -19.92 8.65 -16.19
C LEU A 124 -20.09 10.19 -16.18
N PRO A 125 -20.37 10.87 -15.05
CA PRO A 125 -20.41 12.33 -15.04
C PRO A 125 -19.12 12.98 -15.57
N LEU A 126 -17.95 12.45 -15.17
CA LEU A 126 -16.64 12.91 -15.64
C LEU A 126 -16.46 12.69 -17.14
N VAL A 127 -16.89 11.52 -17.65
CA VAL A 127 -16.85 11.20 -19.08
C VAL A 127 -17.66 12.22 -19.87
N LEU A 128 -18.89 12.49 -19.45
CA LEU A 128 -19.79 13.41 -20.13
C LEU A 128 -19.28 14.85 -20.07
N ASP A 129 -18.70 15.27 -18.95
CA ASP A 129 -18.04 16.59 -18.84
C ASP A 129 -16.84 16.70 -19.78
N THR A 130 -16.08 15.62 -19.95
CA THR A 130 -14.94 15.57 -20.87
C THR A 130 -15.39 15.68 -22.32
N LEU A 131 -16.47 15.00 -22.70
CA LEU A 131 -17.07 15.12 -24.04
C LEU A 131 -17.61 16.53 -24.30
N ARG A 132 -18.32 17.13 -23.33
CA ARG A 132 -18.80 18.53 -23.43
C ARG A 132 -17.65 19.51 -23.60
N TYR A 133 -16.55 19.30 -22.86
CA TYR A 133 -15.37 20.15 -22.94
C TYR A 133 -14.65 20.06 -24.30
N ALA A 134 -14.55 18.84 -24.84
CA ALA A 134 -13.97 18.59 -26.15
C ALA A 134 -14.81 19.22 -27.28
N GLU A 135 -16.14 19.17 -27.14
CA GLU A 135 -17.09 19.68 -28.13
C GLU A 135 -17.58 21.11 -27.88
N ARG A 136 -16.91 21.87 -27.00
CA ARG A 136 -17.38 23.20 -26.57
C ARG A 136 -17.63 24.18 -27.72
N GLU A 137 -16.87 24.09 -28.80
CA GLU A 137 -17.03 24.96 -29.98
C GLU A 137 -18.22 24.54 -30.85
N LEU A 138 -18.40 23.24 -31.03
CA LEU A 138 -19.56 22.66 -31.71
C LEU A 138 -20.84 22.97 -30.93
N LEU A 139 -20.85 22.74 -29.62
CA LEU A 139 -21.99 22.99 -28.73
C LEU A 139 -22.30 24.49 -28.56
N ALA A 140 -21.32 25.37 -28.73
CA ALA A 140 -21.56 26.81 -28.80
C ALA A 140 -22.21 27.23 -30.14
N THR A 141 -21.91 26.51 -31.23
CA THR A 141 -22.43 26.77 -32.57
C THR A 141 -23.83 26.18 -32.76
N TYR A 142 -24.10 25.01 -32.16
CA TYR A 142 -25.37 24.29 -32.20
C TYR A 142 -25.89 23.98 -30.79
N PRO A 143 -26.39 24.98 -30.03
CA PRO A 143 -26.80 24.81 -28.64
C PRO A 143 -27.96 23.82 -28.42
N GLU A 144 -28.72 23.51 -29.45
CA GLU A 144 -29.77 22.50 -29.48
C GLU A 144 -29.23 21.08 -29.27
N LEU A 145 -27.94 20.82 -29.56
CA LEU A 145 -27.31 19.53 -29.31
C LEU A 145 -27.24 19.18 -27.83
N PHE A 146 -27.25 20.17 -26.93
CA PHE A 146 -27.36 19.93 -25.50
C PHE A 146 -28.66 19.23 -25.10
N ASP A 147 -29.71 19.36 -25.90
CA ASP A 147 -31.01 18.74 -25.61
C ASP A 147 -31.09 17.31 -26.21
N SER A 148 -29.98 16.82 -26.79
CA SER A 148 -29.90 15.47 -27.35
C SER A 148 -29.91 14.40 -26.27
N PRO A 149 -30.65 13.30 -26.45
CA PRO A 149 -30.62 12.15 -25.54
C PRO A 149 -29.21 11.56 -25.37
N VAL A 150 -28.86 11.19 -24.14
CA VAL A 150 -27.66 10.40 -23.83
C VAL A 150 -28.05 8.99 -23.43
N TYR A 151 -27.45 8.03 -24.12
CA TYR A 151 -27.65 6.61 -23.90
C TYR A 151 -26.35 5.92 -23.55
N VAL A 152 -26.39 5.04 -22.55
CA VAL A 152 -25.19 4.35 -22.04
C VAL A 152 -25.38 2.86 -22.18
N ASN A 153 -24.42 2.23 -22.84
CA ASN A 153 -24.39 0.80 -23.12
C ASN A 153 -23.26 0.16 -22.30
N PHE A 154 -23.61 -0.76 -21.40
CA PHE A 154 -22.66 -1.53 -20.61
C PHE A 154 -22.44 -2.90 -21.28
N GLY A 155 -21.78 -2.92 -22.44
CA GLY A 155 -21.62 -4.11 -23.29
C GLY A 155 -20.92 -3.84 -24.63
N GLU A 156 -20.84 -4.83 -25.53
CA GLU A 156 -20.20 -4.70 -26.84
C GLU A 156 -20.84 -3.59 -27.70
N ALA A 157 -20.02 -2.89 -28.50
CA ALA A 157 -20.45 -1.77 -29.34
C ALA A 157 -21.44 -2.17 -30.47
N SER A 158 -21.64 -3.47 -30.70
CA SER A 158 -22.44 -4.03 -31.80
C SER A 158 -23.52 -5.06 -31.38
N GLY A 159 -23.82 -5.23 -30.07
CA GLY A 159 -24.75 -6.26 -29.57
C GLY A 159 -25.98 -5.74 -28.81
N PRO A 160 -27.04 -6.57 -28.64
CA PRO A 160 -28.28 -6.21 -27.93
C PRO A 160 -28.07 -6.34 -26.41
N GLY A 161 -27.48 -5.31 -25.78
CA GLY A 161 -27.28 -5.23 -24.34
C GLY A 161 -28.21 -4.22 -23.65
N ASP A 162 -28.34 -4.33 -22.32
CA ASP A 162 -29.13 -3.39 -21.50
C ASP A 162 -28.62 -1.95 -21.69
N LYS A 163 -29.49 -1.09 -22.23
CA LYS A 163 -29.24 0.33 -22.50
C LYS A 163 -29.92 1.19 -21.43
N GLU A 164 -29.16 2.13 -20.87
CA GLU A 164 -29.69 3.10 -19.91
C GLU A 164 -29.88 4.48 -20.53
N TYR A 165 -31.03 5.10 -20.27
CA TYR A 165 -31.26 6.51 -20.59
C TYR A 165 -30.83 7.42 -19.44
N TRP A 166 -29.98 8.39 -19.75
CA TRP A 166 -29.33 9.27 -18.77
C TRP A 166 -29.79 10.73 -18.81
N GLY A 167 -30.86 11.02 -19.56
CA GLY A 167 -31.36 12.38 -19.77
C GLY A 167 -30.80 13.01 -21.03
N ASP A 168 -30.93 14.33 -21.14
CA ASP A 168 -30.31 15.11 -22.21
C ASP A 168 -28.82 15.41 -21.93
N LEU A 169 -28.05 15.72 -22.97
CA LEU A 169 -26.63 16.00 -22.85
C LEU A 169 -26.34 17.22 -21.95
N ARG A 170 -27.30 18.10 -21.71
CA ARG A 170 -27.16 19.25 -20.79
C ARG A 170 -27.09 18.81 -19.34
N THR A 171 -27.92 17.85 -18.96
CA THR A 171 -28.14 17.45 -17.56
C THR A 171 -27.64 16.05 -17.22
N ALA A 172 -27.26 15.25 -18.21
CA ALA A 172 -26.76 13.89 -17.99
C ALA A 172 -25.54 13.87 -17.07
N GLY A 173 -25.62 13.15 -15.96
CA GLY A 173 -24.56 13.06 -14.95
C GLY A 173 -24.69 14.03 -13.77
N SER A 174 -25.71 14.90 -13.74
CA SER A 174 -26.02 15.73 -12.56
C SER A 174 -26.71 14.92 -11.44
N GLU A 175 -26.73 15.46 -10.22
CA GLU A 175 -27.50 14.88 -9.09
C GLU A 175 -28.99 14.72 -9.43
N GLU A 176 -29.53 15.60 -10.28
CA GLU A 176 -30.94 15.62 -10.70
C GLU A 176 -31.30 14.43 -11.62
N THR A 177 -30.37 13.99 -12.49
CA THR A 177 -30.56 12.85 -13.41
C THR A 177 -30.32 11.49 -12.75
N LYS A 178 -29.62 11.42 -11.60
CA LYS A 178 -29.44 10.15 -10.84
C LYS A 178 -30.78 9.50 -10.45
N SER A 179 -31.83 10.31 -10.27
CA SER A 179 -33.18 9.87 -9.87
C SER A 179 -34.12 9.49 -11.03
N LYS A 180 -33.72 9.74 -12.29
CA LYS A 180 -34.55 9.56 -13.50
C LYS A 180 -34.05 8.45 -14.45
N ARG A 181 -33.11 7.62 -14.01
CA ARG A 181 -32.52 6.53 -14.81
C ARG A 181 -33.58 5.48 -15.14
N VAL A 182 -33.73 5.15 -16.42
CA VAL A 182 -34.63 4.09 -16.90
C VAL A 182 -33.81 3.05 -17.65
N VAL A 183 -33.93 1.79 -17.22
CA VAL A 183 -33.41 0.64 -17.97
C VAL A 183 -34.39 0.35 -19.10
N CYS A 184 -33.94 0.52 -20.35
CA CYS A 184 -34.76 0.24 -21.51
C CYS A 184 -34.61 -1.25 -21.87
N ALA A 185 -35.67 -2.04 -21.66
CA ALA A 185 -35.76 -3.37 -22.24
C ALA A 185 -36.18 -3.24 -23.71
N ASP A 186 -35.52 -3.98 -24.62
CA ASP A 186 -35.82 -3.89 -26.04
C ASP A 186 -37.28 -4.21 -26.35
N GLY A 187 -37.97 -3.26 -27.01
CA GLY A 187 -39.31 -3.43 -27.57
C GLY A 187 -40.31 -2.30 -27.29
N ALA A 188 -40.07 -1.42 -26.33
CA ALA A 188 -40.92 -0.24 -26.10
C ALA A 188 -40.31 0.99 -26.78
N GLY A 189 -40.85 1.37 -27.94
CA GLY A 189 -40.46 2.59 -28.64
C GLY A 189 -40.59 3.84 -27.75
N LEU A 190 -39.60 4.73 -27.87
CA LEU A 190 -39.54 6.04 -27.19
C LEU A 190 -40.66 6.99 -27.63
N ASP A 191 -40.91 8.01 -26.80
CA ASP A 191 -41.77 9.16 -27.13
C ASP A 191 -41.30 9.80 -28.45
N PRO A 192 -42.12 9.82 -29.52
CA PRO A 192 -41.74 10.35 -30.83
C PRO A 192 -41.22 11.79 -30.80
N ARG A 193 -41.56 12.58 -29.77
CA ARG A 193 -41.19 13.99 -29.65
C ARG A 193 -39.71 14.23 -29.32
N ILE A 194 -39.00 13.22 -28.81
CA ILE A 194 -37.60 13.34 -28.36
C ILE A 194 -36.61 13.04 -29.50
N ALA A 195 -36.94 12.10 -30.39
CA ALA A 195 -36.13 11.76 -31.56
C ALA A 195 -36.17 12.86 -32.65
N ASP A 196 -37.19 13.71 -32.64
CA ASP A 196 -37.36 14.76 -33.66
C ASP A 196 -36.35 15.90 -33.52
N ASN A 197 -35.86 16.22 -32.32
CA ASN A 197 -34.90 17.33 -32.12
C ASN A 197 -33.51 17.02 -32.72
N VAL A 198 -33.02 15.79 -32.56
CA VAL A 198 -31.74 15.35 -33.15
C VAL A 198 -31.86 15.27 -34.67
N ARG A 199 -32.98 14.74 -35.19
CA ARG A 199 -33.24 14.67 -36.64
C ARG A 199 -33.40 16.03 -37.31
N GLN A 200 -34.02 17.01 -36.64
CA GLN A 200 -34.15 18.38 -37.16
C GLN A 200 -32.83 19.15 -37.14
N THR A 201 -31.94 18.82 -36.20
CA THR A 201 -30.60 19.43 -36.11
C THR A 201 -29.66 18.88 -37.19
N ILE A 202 -29.68 17.56 -37.42
CA ILE A 202 -28.91 16.89 -38.49
C ILE A 202 -29.41 17.29 -39.89
N LYS A 203 -30.70 17.64 -40.03
CA LYS A 203 -31.29 18.18 -41.26
C LYS A 203 -31.48 19.70 -41.13
N GLY A 204 -30.40 20.47 -41.21
CA GLY A 204 -30.40 21.93 -41.01
C GLY A 204 -31.55 22.68 -41.74
N PRO A 205 -32.02 23.82 -41.20
CA PRO A 205 -33.26 24.42 -41.63
C PRO A 205 -33.18 25.06 -43.03
N ARG A 206 -33.92 24.51 -43.99
CA ARG A 206 -34.48 25.29 -45.08
C ARG A 206 -35.74 26.00 -44.59
N GLY A 207 -35.60 27.28 -44.22
CA GLY A 207 -36.62 28.32 -44.40
C GLY A 207 -37.98 28.20 -43.67
N SER A 208 -38.21 29.16 -42.76
CA SER A 208 -39.48 29.79 -42.36
C SER A 208 -40.61 28.98 -41.70
N GLY A 209 -40.91 29.34 -40.44
CA GLY A 209 -42.29 29.69 -40.04
C GLY A 209 -42.94 29.00 -38.83
N VAL A 210 -42.82 29.63 -37.65
CA VAL A 210 -43.84 29.88 -36.57
C VAL A 210 -44.68 28.73 -35.98
N ILE A 211 -44.63 28.56 -34.63
CA ILE A 211 -45.77 28.38 -33.67
C ILE A 211 -45.24 28.78 -32.25
N ASP A 212 -45.50 29.97 -31.70
CA ASP A 212 -46.60 30.48 -30.84
C ASP A 212 -46.79 29.85 -29.43
N ILE A 213 -46.89 30.74 -28.43
CA ILE A 213 -46.77 30.54 -26.97
C ILE A 213 -48.12 30.85 -26.28
N GLY A 214 -48.53 30.03 -25.32
CA GLY A 214 -49.48 30.43 -24.26
C GLY A 214 -49.49 29.36 -23.17
N GLY A 215 -49.44 29.60 -21.87
CA GLY A 215 -49.62 30.77 -21.01
C GLY A 215 -50.26 30.27 -19.70
N VAL A 216 -49.97 30.93 -18.55
CA VAL A 216 -50.72 30.95 -17.26
C VAL A 216 -49.95 30.50 -15.98
N VAL A 217 -49.43 31.52 -15.27
CA VAL A 217 -49.59 31.93 -13.84
C VAL A 217 -49.27 30.99 -12.66
N LEU A 218 -48.29 31.43 -11.85
CA LEU A 218 -48.05 31.14 -10.43
C LEU A 218 -49.21 31.65 -9.53
N GLU A 219 -49.79 30.81 -8.67
CA GLU A 219 -50.09 31.14 -7.26
C GLU A 219 -50.69 29.95 -6.46
N LYS A 220 -50.40 29.94 -5.15
CA LYS A 220 -50.93 29.11 -4.05
C LYS A 220 -50.46 27.66 -3.93
N MET A 221 -49.47 27.43 -3.06
CA MET A 221 -49.62 26.61 -1.84
C MET A 221 -48.47 26.94 -0.86
N LEU A 222 -48.58 28.08 -0.18
CA LEU A 222 -47.90 28.34 1.09
C LEU A 222 -48.94 28.15 2.20
N ALA A 223 -48.77 27.10 3.01
CA ALA A 223 -49.05 27.05 4.45
C ALA A 223 -49.15 25.59 4.88
N GLU A 224 -48.16 25.09 5.64
CA GLU A 224 -48.42 24.52 6.97
C GLU A 224 -47.11 24.18 7.71
N ARG A 225 -46.80 25.04 8.70
CA ARG A 225 -46.23 24.76 10.04
C ARG A 225 -44.96 23.89 10.14
N VAL A 226 -43.83 24.58 10.25
CA VAL A 226 -42.63 24.11 10.96
C VAL A 226 -42.85 24.29 12.48
N PRO A 227 -42.75 23.25 13.32
CA PRO A 227 -42.50 23.42 14.76
C PRO A 227 -40.99 23.51 15.03
N PRO A 228 -40.54 24.31 16.01
CA PRO A 228 -39.14 24.39 16.37
C PRO A 228 -38.80 23.18 17.24
N CYS A 229 -37.95 22.28 16.74
CA CYS A 229 -37.37 21.23 17.59
C CYS A 229 -35.84 21.29 17.54
N SER A 230 -35.33 21.53 18.74
CA SER A 230 -33.96 21.55 19.21
C SER A 230 -33.14 20.30 18.83
N THR A 231 -31.84 20.54 18.64
CA THR A 231 -30.73 19.60 18.88
C THR A 231 -30.83 18.23 18.19
N LEU A 232 -30.49 18.19 16.90
CA LEU A 232 -29.90 17.00 16.29
C LEU A 232 -28.43 17.33 15.99
N ARG A 233 -27.54 16.85 16.85
CA ARG A 233 -26.10 16.75 16.55
C ARG A 233 -25.98 15.97 15.24
N ARG A 234 -25.30 16.54 14.24
CA ARG A 234 -24.80 15.78 13.08
C ARG A 234 -23.96 14.61 13.61
N PRO A 235 -24.04 13.39 13.02
CA PRO A 235 -23.02 12.39 13.24
C PRO A 235 -21.69 12.97 12.74
N LEU A 236 -20.66 12.93 13.58
CA LEU A 236 -19.29 13.15 13.14
C LEU A 236 -18.99 12.12 12.05
N THR A 237 -18.45 12.58 10.94
CA THR A 237 -18.00 11.77 9.80
C THR A 237 -17.05 10.67 10.31
N SER A 238 -17.36 9.39 10.09
CA SER A 238 -16.43 8.30 10.35
C SER A 238 -15.30 8.34 9.32
N PHE A 239 -14.04 8.33 9.76
CA PHE A 239 -12.89 8.21 8.85
C PHE A 239 -12.91 6.86 8.13
N ALA A 240 -12.48 6.81 6.86
CA ALA A 240 -12.46 5.57 6.08
C ALA A 240 -11.21 4.70 6.37
N SER A 241 -10.14 5.28 6.90
CA SER A 241 -8.93 4.55 7.31
C SER A 241 -8.13 5.28 8.40
N VAL A 242 -7.23 4.55 9.08
CA VAL A 242 -6.29 5.12 10.06
C VAL A 242 -5.36 6.14 9.39
N ASP A 243 -4.84 5.84 8.19
CA ASP A 243 -3.94 6.74 7.46
C ASP A 243 -4.61 8.03 6.99
N GLU A 244 -5.93 8.00 6.75
CA GLU A 244 -6.70 9.21 6.45
C GLU A 244 -6.83 10.09 7.69
N CYS A 245 -7.21 9.52 8.83
CA CYS A 245 -7.34 10.25 10.09
C CYS A 245 -6.00 10.85 10.56
N LEU A 246 -4.88 10.17 10.29
CA LEU A 246 -3.55 10.60 10.72
C LEU A 246 -2.78 11.35 9.63
N ARG A 247 -3.40 11.68 8.48
CA ARG A 247 -2.73 12.29 7.32
C ARG A 247 -2.06 13.63 7.64
N ASP A 248 -2.69 14.41 8.51
CA ASP A 248 -2.25 15.79 8.82
C ASP A 248 -1.22 15.85 9.95
N PHE A 249 -0.86 14.70 10.54
CA PHE A 249 0.18 14.63 11.57
C PHE A 249 1.57 14.63 10.95
N VAL A 250 2.56 15.08 11.72
CA VAL A 250 3.96 15.06 11.27
C VAL A 250 4.40 13.62 11.02
N ASN A 251 4.64 13.27 9.75
CA ASN A 251 5.01 11.93 9.33
C ASN A 251 6.43 11.89 8.76
N HIS A 252 7.40 11.59 9.63
CA HIS A 252 8.81 11.50 9.28
C HIS A 252 9.15 10.32 8.35
N GLU A 253 8.26 9.34 8.21
CA GLU A 253 8.45 8.25 7.24
C GLU A 253 8.25 8.77 5.81
N ARG A 254 7.33 9.74 5.64
CA ARG A 254 7.07 10.44 4.37
C ARG A 254 8.06 11.58 4.11
N SER A 255 8.22 12.48 5.07
CA SER A 255 9.01 13.70 4.89
C SER A 255 10.51 13.53 5.14
N GLY A 256 10.94 12.38 5.65
CA GLY A 256 12.30 12.13 6.09
C GLY A 256 12.51 12.50 7.57
N VAL A 257 13.47 11.83 8.19
CA VAL A 257 13.78 12.04 9.61
C VAL A 257 14.71 13.25 9.77
N PRO A 258 14.36 14.23 10.62
CA PRO A 258 15.19 15.41 10.87
C PRO A 258 16.57 15.06 11.42
N ARG A 259 17.53 15.93 11.17
CA ARG A 259 18.87 15.83 11.77
C ARG A 259 18.74 15.93 13.29
N GLY A 260 19.40 15.02 14.01
CA GLY A 260 19.38 15.00 15.48
C GLY A 260 18.09 14.50 16.11
N ALA A 261 17.11 14.00 15.34
CA ALA A 261 15.81 13.56 15.87
C ALA A 261 15.92 12.49 16.98
N GLY A 262 16.90 11.58 16.92
CA GLY A 262 17.10 10.57 17.98
C GLY A 262 18.05 11.00 19.09
N THR A 263 18.46 12.27 19.14
CA THR A 263 19.46 12.78 20.09
C THR A 263 18.81 13.55 21.25
N ASN A 264 19.62 13.91 22.26
CA ASN A 264 19.16 14.68 23.42
C ASN A 264 19.06 16.20 23.18
N THR A 265 19.09 16.67 21.93
CA THR A 265 19.00 18.10 21.58
C THR A 265 17.56 18.61 21.63
N THR A 266 17.39 19.93 21.50
CA THR A 266 16.06 20.57 21.37
C THR A 266 15.27 20.13 20.14
N ASP A 267 15.97 19.62 19.12
CA ASP A 267 15.39 19.11 17.88
C ASP A 267 15.11 17.59 17.93
N GLY A 268 15.44 16.96 19.07
CA GLY A 268 15.21 15.53 19.30
C GLY A 268 13.76 15.22 19.64
N PHE A 269 13.37 13.96 19.49
CA PHE A 269 12.06 13.48 19.86
C PHE A 269 11.80 13.68 21.36
N ASP A 270 10.57 14.13 21.67
CA ASP A 270 10.13 14.46 23.03
C ASP A 270 9.31 13.31 23.61
N LEU A 271 9.95 12.48 24.44
CA LEU A 271 9.23 11.46 25.20
C LEU A 271 8.20 12.07 26.16
N GLY A 272 8.38 13.31 26.62
CA GLY A 272 7.42 14.00 27.47
C GLY A 272 6.05 14.15 26.79
N ARG A 273 6.04 14.44 25.49
CA ARG A 273 4.83 14.48 24.65
C ARG A 273 4.13 13.13 24.65
N MET A 274 4.89 12.06 24.43
CA MET A 274 4.38 10.70 24.42
C MET A 274 3.80 10.28 25.79
N HIS A 275 4.48 10.61 26.90
CA HIS A 275 3.98 10.33 28.25
C HIS A 275 2.65 11.04 28.54
N ARG A 276 2.52 12.32 28.12
CA ARG A 276 1.25 13.06 28.26
C ARG A 276 0.13 12.43 27.45
N LEU A 277 0.40 12.03 26.20
CA LEU A 277 -0.57 11.33 25.36
C LEU A 277 -1.03 10.00 25.97
N LEU A 278 -0.11 9.19 26.49
CA LEU A 278 -0.47 7.92 27.14
C LEU A 278 -1.30 8.12 28.40
N LYS A 279 -1.04 9.18 29.15
CA LYS A 279 -1.85 9.55 30.30
C LYS A 279 -3.28 9.90 29.91
N ASP A 280 -3.46 10.61 28.80
CA ASP A 280 -4.80 10.89 28.24
C ASP A 280 -5.54 9.59 27.87
N PHE A 281 -4.79 8.55 27.46
CA PHE A 281 -5.33 7.22 27.12
C PHE A 281 -5.49 6.29 28.34
N GLY A 282 -5.24 6.80 29.55
CA GLY A 282 -5.33 6.02 30.80
C GLY A 282 -4.22 4.98 30.97
N ASP A 283 -2.99 5.34 30.57
CA ASP A 283 -1.76 4.55 30.68
C ASP A 283 -1.92 3.10 30.19
N PRO A 284 -2.27 2.88 28.91
CA PRO A 284 -2.59 1.53 28.45
C PRO A 284 -1.37 0.58 28.44
N HIS A 285 -0.18 1.15 28.25
CA HIS A 285 1.12 0.47 28.16
C HIS A 285 1.58 -0.26 29.44
N VAL A 286 0.90 -0.06 30.59
CA VAL A 286 1.24 -0.74 31.86
C VAL A 286 0.37 -1.97 32.15
N ALA A 287 -0.59 -2.29 31.27
CA ALA A 287 -1.59 -3.34 31.53
C ALA A 287 -1.11 -4.76 31.25
N TYR A 288 0.06 -4.93 30.62
CA TYR A 288 0.60 -6.20 30.15
C TYR A 288 2.13 -6.15 30.19
N THR A 289 2.77 -7.32 30.05
CA THR A 289 4.23 -7.44 30.00
C THR A 289 4.76 -7.15 28.60
N THR A 290 6.04 -6.78 28.46
CA THR A 290 6.60 -6.38 27.17
C THR A 290 7.98 -6.96 26.88
N VAL A 291 8.27 -7.18 25.60
CA VAL A 291 9.64 -7.33 25.10
C VAL A 291 9.89 -6.21 24.10
N HIS A 292 10.96 -5.46 24.31
CA HIS A 292 11.27 -4.28 23.50
C HIS A 292 12.44 -4.58 22.57
N VAL A 293 12.27 -4.39 21.26
CA VAL A 293 13.22 -4.82 20.23
C VAL A 293 13.77 -3.60 19.49
N SER A 294 15.08 -3.37 19.61
CA SER A 294 15.84 -2.37 18.84
C SER A 294 16.89 -3.02 17.94
N GLY A 295 17.57 -2.20 17.14
CA GLY A 295 18.59 -2.60 16.17
C GLY A 295 18.48 -1.84 14.85
N THR A 296 19.46 -2.01 13.98
CA THR A 296 19.45 -1.50 12.61
C THR A 296 18.68 -2.47 11.72
N LYS A 297 19.09 -3.75 11.68
CA LYS A 297 18.46 -4.81 10.88
C LYS A 297 18.06 -5.99 11.75
N GLY A 298 17.00 -6.72 11.35
CA GLY A 298 16.54 -7.93 12.04
C GLY A 298 15.46 -7.72 13.12
N LYS A 299 15.10 -6.47 13.45
CA LYS A 299 14.05 -6.13 14.43
C LYS A 299 12.72 -6.83 14.13
N GLY A 300 12.09 -6.50 13.00
CA GLY A 300 10.81 -7.07 12.58
C GLY A 300 10.83 -8.59 12.46
N THR A 301 11.92 -9.19 11.97
CA THR A 301 12.01 -10.66 11.84
C THR A 301 12.19 -11.36 13.19
N THR A 302 13.07 -10.87 14.06
CA THR A 302 13.22 -11.38 15.43
C THR A 302 11.89 -11.29 16.18
N LEU A 303 11.19 -10.18 16.02
CA LEU A 303 9.85 -9.99 16.59
C LEU A 303 8.83 -10.99 16.01
N SER A 304 8.90 -11.29 14.71
CA SER A 304 8.03 -12.27 14.05
C SER A 304 8.26 -13.69 14.58
N VAL A 305 9.52 -14.09 14.78
CA VAL A 305 9.87 -15.39 15.36
C VAL A 305 9.34 -15.50 16.79
N LEU A 306 9.61 -14.49 17.64
CA LEU A 306 9.10 -14.45 19.01
C LEU A 306 7.57 -14.55 19.04
N ALA A 307 6.88 -13.78 18.18
CA ALA A 307 5.43 -13.79 18.12
C ALA A 307 4.88 -15.16 17.72
N SER A 308 5.46 -15.77 16.69
CA SER A 308 5.03 -17.06 16.15
C SER A 308 5.15 -18.18 17.19
N VAL A 309 6.30 -18.26 17.87
CA VAL A 309 6.51 -19.28 18.93
C VAL A 309 5.59 -19.05 20.13
N LEU A 310 5.47 -17.82 20.61
CA LEU A 310 4.60 -17.52 21.75
C LEU A 310 3.12 -17.78 21.44
N ARG A 311 2.68 -17.52 20.20
CA ARG A 311 1.32 -17.86 19.73
C ARG A 311 1.12 -19.37 19.62
N SER A 312 2.12 -20.11 19.12
CA SER A 312 2.08 -21.58 19.12
C SER A 312 1.88 -22.14 20.53
N ALA A 313 2.54 -21.53 21.53
CA ALA A 313 2.36 -21.85 22.94
C ALA A 313 1.05 -21.34 23.56
N GLY A 314 0.10 -20.85 22.74
CA GLY A 314 -1.23 -20.41 23.18
C GLY A 314 -1.27 -19.05 23.90
N LYS A 315 -0.20 -18.25 23.88
CA LYS A 315 -0.20 -16.90 24.46
C LYS A 315 -0.94 -15.91 23.55
N ARG A 316 -1.63 -14.94 24.16
CA ARG A 316 -2.15 -13.78 23.44
C ARG A 316 -1.04 -12.74 23.30
N VAL A 317 -0.52 -12.59 22.09
CA VAL A 317 0.67 -11.79 21.83
C VAL A 317 0.33 -10.56 21.00
N GLY A 318 0.49 -9.39 21.60
CA GLY A 318 0.48 -8.12 20.88
C GLY A 318 1.79 -7.93 20.11
N THR A 319 1.75 -7.52 18.86
CA THR A 319 2.95 -7.16 18.09
C THR A 319 2.80 -5.75 17.54
N TYR A 320 3.76 -4.88 17.86
CA TYR A 320 3.91 -3.55 17.27
C TYR A 320 5.15 -3.51 16.36
N LYS A 321 4.98 -3.29 15.06
CA LYS A 321 6.04 -3.27 14.03
C LYS A 321 6.04 -1.98 13.21
N SER A 322 7.17 -1.66 12.58
CA SER A 322 7.23 -0.56 11.60
C SER A 322 8.36 -0.72 10.58
N PRO A 323 8.20 -0.19 9.34
CA PRO A 323 6.97 0.37 8.77
C PRO A 323 5.96 -0.74 8.39
N HIS A 324 4.85 -0.38 7.75
CA HIS A 324 3.93 -1.35 7.12
C HIS A 324 4.17 -1.38 5.61
N VAL A 325 3.84 -2.50 4.97
CA VAL A 325 3.91 -2.61 3.50
C VAL A 325 2.59 -2.14 2.87
N TYR A 326 1.46 -2.60 3.36
CA TYR A 326 0.12 -2.34 2.79
C TYR A 326 -0.71 -1.41 3.66
N THR A 327 -0.94 -1.81 4.91
CA THR A 327 -1.87 -1.13 5.84
C THR A 327 -1.29 -1.03 7.24
N VAL A 328 -1.76 -0.04 7.99
CA VAL A 328 -1.41 0.14 9.41
C VAL A 328 -1.73 -1.10 10.27
N ALA A 329 -2.68 -1.94 9.87
CA ALA A 329 -2.98 -3.18 10.62
C ALA A 329 -1.86 -4.22 10.58
N GLU A 330 -0.89 -4.12 9.67
CA GLU A 330 0.33 -4.91 9.77
C GLU A 330 1.19 -4.50 10.96
N ARG A 331 1.11 -3.23 11.36
CA ARG A 331 1.88 -2.69 12.48
C ARG A 331 1.32 -3.14 13.81
N ILE A 332 0.01 -3.29 13.95
CA ILE A 332 -0.66 -3.57 15.22
C ILE A 332 -1.43 -4.88 15.08
N ARG A 333 -0.98 -5.96 15.74
CA ARG A 333 -1.70 -7.24 15.73
C ARG A 333 -1.77 -7.84 17.13
N SER A 334 -2.83 -8.60 17.43
CA SER A 334 -2.92 -9.44 18.64
C SER A 334 -3.16 -10.93 18.31
N SER A 335 -3.59 -11.21 17.09
CA SER A 335 -3.72 -12.52 16.47
C SER A 335 -3.16 -12.46 15.03
N ASP A 336 -3.36 -13.52 14.25
CA ASP A 336 -3.07 -13.52 12.81
C ASP A 336 -4.19 -12.85 11.98
N GLU A 337 -5.27 -12.41 12.63
CA GLU A 337 -6.39 -11.73 11.98
C GLU A 337 -6.13 -10.22 11.80
N ASP A 338 -6.82 -9.63 10.81
CA ASP A 338 -6.71 -8.21 10.50
C ASP A 338 -7.28 -7.33 11.63
N ALA A 339 -6.41 -6.55 12.28
CA ALA A 339 -6.80 -5.64 13.35
C ALA A 339 -7.37 -4.29 12.84
N SER A 340 -7.44 -4.06 11.51
CA SER A 340 -7.82 -2.78 10.90
C SER A 340 -9.10 -2.18 11.50
N THR A 341 -10.17 -2.97 11.57
CA THR A 341 -11.48 -2.51 12.08
C THR A 341 -11.41 -2.16 13.57
N GLU A 342 -10.69 -2.95 14.37
CA GLU A 342 -10.57 -2.68 15.81
C GLU A 342 -9.72 -1.46 16.11
N VAL A 343 -8.63 -1.27 15.36
CA VAL A 343 -7.76 -0.10 15.46
C VAL A 343 -8.50 1.15 15.00
N LEU A 344 -9.28 1.08 13.90
CA LEU A 344 -10.11 2.19 13.43
C LEU A 344 -11.20 2.55 14.46
N ASN A 345 -11.85 1.56 15.05
CA ASN A 345 -12.84 1.78 16.11
C ASN A 345 -12.22 2.40 17.36
N LEU A 346 -11.01 1.98 17.74
CA LEU A 346 -10.26 2.60 18.84
C LEU A 346 -9.94 4.06 18.51
N LEU A 347 -9.43 4.33 17.32
CA LEU A 347 -9.11 5.67 16.85
C LEU A 347 -10.31 6.61 16.91
N ASN A 348 -11.46 6.16 16.38
CA ASN A 348 -12.72 6.91 16.46
C ASN A 348 -13.15 7.15 17.93
N GLY A 349 -12.88 6.19 18.82
CA GLY A 349 -13.18 6.29 20.24
C GLY A 349 -12.31 7.28 21.02
N VAL A 350 -11.08 7.57 20.54
CA VAL A 350 -10.11 8.47 21.20
C VAL A 350 -9.85 9.76 20.40
N GLU A 351 -10.68 10.05 19.40
CA GLU A 351 -10.51 11.21 18.51
C GLU A 351 -10.48 12.54 19.28
N THR A 352 -11.28 12.64 20.35
CA THR A 352 -11.37 13.85 21.17
C THR A 352 -10.07 14.08 21.94
N GLU A 353 -9.51 13.03 22.53
CA GLU A 353 -8.25 13.02 23.26
C GLU A 353 -7.10 13.36 22.33
N ILE A 354 -7.05 12.77 21.13
CA ILE A 354 -6.04 13.07 20.11
C ILE A 354 -6.11 14.54 19.68
N LYS A 355 -7.30 15.09 19.40
CA LYS A 355 -7.47 16.50 19.03
C LYS A 355 -7.06 17.44 20.15
N ALA A 356 -7.41 17.12 21.40
CA ALA A 356 -7.01 17.90 22.57
C ALA A 356 -5.48 17.86 22.77
N ALA A 357 -4.86 16.68 22.63
CA ALA A 357 -3.42 16.52 22.69
C ALA A 357 -2.73 17.28 21.54
N GLN A 358 -3.25 17.20 20.32
CA GLN A 358 -2.70 17.92 19.16
C GLN A 358 -2.70 19.44 19.39
N LYS A 359 -3.77 19.98 20.00
CA LYS A 359 -3.83 21.39 20.38
C LYS A 359 -2.87 21.73 21.52
N ARG A 360 -2.75 20.89 22.55
CA ARG A 360 -1.85 21.09 23.69
C ARG A 360 -0.38 21.16 23.27
N GLU A 361 -0.03 20.38 22.26
CA GLU A 361 1.32 20.24 21.75
C GLU A 361 1.59 21.10 20.51
N ASP A 362 0.80 22.15 20.29
CA ASP A 362 0.94 23.12 19.17
C ASP A 362 1.05 22.46 17.78
N GLY A 363 0.32 21.37 17.56
CA GLY A 363 0.28 20.65 16.29
C GLY A 363 1.45 19.71 16.04
N GLN A 364 2.35 19.54 17.02
CA GLN A 364 3.59 18.80 16.84
C GLN A 364 3.51 17.30 17.21
N LEU A 365 2.34 16.73 17.53
CA LEU A 365 2.29 15.25 17.64
C LEU A 365 2.61 14.65 16.27
N SER A 366 3.47 13.65 16.31
CA SER A 366 3.81 12.86 15.13
C SER A 366 2.79 11.75 14.90
N TYR A 367 2.72 11.33 13.65
CA TYR A 367 1.99 10.13 13.22
C TYR A 367 2.41 8.91 14.07
N PHE A 368 3.72 8.76 14.32
CA PHE A 368 4.27 7.61 15.02
C PHE A 368 3.91 7.60 16.51
N GLU A 369 3.87 8.75 17.19
CA GLU A 369 3.44 8.84 18.60
C GLU A 369 1.97 8.44 18.77
N VAL A 370 1.09 8.98 17.92
CA VAL A 370 -0.34 8.65 17.96
C VAL A 370 -0.55 7.17 17.67
N LEU A 371 0.13 6.64 16.66
CA LEU A 371 0.01 5.22 16.31
C LEU A 371 0.53 4.30 17.42
N THR A 372 1.62 4.67 18.07
CA THR A 372 2.16 3.93 19.22
C THR A 372 1.18 3.91 20.40
N ALA A 373 0.52 5.03 20.68
CA ALA A 373 -0.49 5.11 21.74
C ALA A 373 -1.72 4.24 21.43
N LEU A 374 -2.16 4.23 20.17
CA LEU A 374 -3.24 3.35 19.70
C LEU A 374 -2.87 1.88 19.80
N ALA A 375 -1.64 1.50 19.44
CA ALA A 375 -1.15 0.13 19.58
C ALA A 375 -1.23 -0.35 21.04
N PHE A 376 -0.79 0.50 21.97
CA PHE A 376 -0.85 0.15 23.39
C PHE A 376 -2.28 0.06 23.92
N ALA A 377 -3.16 0.99 23.52
CA ALA A 377 -4.58 0.93 23.86
C ALA A 377 -5.24 -0.35 23.31
N TYR A 378 -4.89 -0.73 22.09
CA TYR A 378 -5.34 -1.95 21.45
C TYR A 378 -4.92 -3.20 22.22
N PHE A 379 -3.65 -3.32 22.59
CA PHE A 379 -3.15 -4.46 23.37
C PHE A 379 -3.85 -4.60 24.72
N LYS A 380 -4.14 -3.49 25.40
CA LYS A 380 -4.94 -3.50 26.63
C LYS A 380 -6.37 -3.97 26.38
N LYS A 381 -7.02 -3.49 25.32
CA LYS A 381 -8.38 -3.92 24.94
C LYS A 381 -8.44 -5.40 24.58
N ALA A 382 -7.47 -5.88 23.79
CA ALA A 382 -7.32 -7.27 23.38
C ALA A 382 -6.86 -8.20 24.53
N LYS A 383 -6.52 -7.63 25.70
CA LYS A 383 -6.05 -8.35 26.90
C LYS A 383 -4.87 -9.27 26.57
N VAL A 384 -3.89 -8.75 25.84
CA VAL A 384 -2.68 -9.52 25.54
C VAL A 384 -1.93 -9.87 26.82
N ASP A 385 -1.30 -11.03 26.85
CA ASP A 385 -0.49 -11.46 27.98
C ASP A 385 0.90 -10.79 27.93
N LEU A 386 1.41 -10.62 26.71
CA LEU A 386 2.70 -10.03 26.40
C LEU A 386 2.63 -9.24 25.09
N ALA A 387 3.24 -8.05 25.06
CA ALA A 387 3.39 -7.24 23.85
C ALA A 387 4.86 -7.18 23.40
N LEU A 388 5.10 -7.58 22.16
CA LEU A 388 6.37 -7.44 21.48
C LEU A 388 6.38 -6.11 20.72
N VAL A 389 7.31 -5.23 21.07
CA VAL A 389 7.32 -3.84 20.60
C VAL A 389 8.61 -3.56 19.84
N GLU A 390 8.52 -3.24 18.56
CA GLU A 390 9.64 -2.78 17.74
C GLU A 390 9.85 -1.28 17.90
N VAL A 391 11.10 -0.88 18.11
CA VAL A 391 11.54 0.52 18.06
C VAL A 391 11.46 1.05 16.62
N GLY A 392 10.86 2.23 16.43
CA GLY A 392 10.83 2.90 15.13
C GLY A 392 12.20 3.42 14.71
N LEU A 393 12.76 4.35 15.49
CA LEU A 393 14.07 4.96 15.23
C LEU A 393 14.94 5.03 16.49
N GLY A 394 16.16 4.51 16.40
CA GLY A 394 17.15 4.62 17.46
C GLY A 394 16.78 3.74 18.67
N GLY A 395 16.12 4.31 19.67
CA GLY A 395 15.78 3.64 20.92
C GLY A 395 15.55 4.65 22.05
N SER A 396 16.61 5.28 22.54
CA SER A 396 16.61 6.21 23.70
C SER A 396 15.50 7.26 23.68
N ARG A 397 15.15 7.77 22.50
CA ARG A 397 14.16 8.84 22.27
C ARG A 397 12.97 8.40 21.45
N ASP A 398 12.86 7.11 21.13
CA ASP A 398 11.77 6.57 20.33
C ASP A 398 10.45 6.61 21.11
N ALA A 399 9.32 6.84 20.44
CA ALA A 399 8.01 6.90 21.10
C ALA A 399 7.65 5.61 21.85
N THR A 400 8.26 4.48 21.49
CA THR A 400 8.09 3.22 22.22
C THR A 400 8.90 3.14 23.52
N ASN A 401 9.90 4.00 23.75
CA ASN A 401 10.74 4.02 24.95
C ASN A 401 10.08 4.72 26.16
N VAL A 402 8.79 4.44 26.31
CA VAL A 402 7.90 4.79 27.44
C VAL A 402 7.48 3.54 28.21
N LEU A 403 7.89 2.35 27.74
CA LEU A 403 7.74 1.09 28.46
C LEU A 403 8.49 1.16 29.78
N ARG A 404 7.88 0.65 30.84
CA ARG A 404 8.41 0.80 32.19
C ARG A 404 9.25 -0.42 32.59
N PRO A 405 10.28 -0.26 33.43
CA PRO A 405 11.09 -1.38 33.89
C PRO A 405 10.25 -2.48 34.55
N GLU A 406 9.17 -2.15 35.24
CA GLU A 406 8.38 -3.12 36.01
C GLU A 406 7.73 -4.18 35.12
N ASN A 407 7.27 -3.80 33.92
CA ASN A 407 6.59 -4.69 32.99
C ASN A 407 7.45 -5.10 31.77
N LEU A 408 8.72 -4.70 31.71
CA LEU A 408 9.65 -5.05 30.62
C LEU A 408 10.34 -6.40 30.87
N GLU A 409 9.89 -7.47 30.23
CA GLU A 409 10.45 -8.81 30.39
C GLU A 409 11.83 -8.99 29.80
N ALA A 410 12.13 -8.30 28.70
CA ALA A 410 13.45 -8.24 28.08
C ALA A 410 13.59 -7.05 27.13
N ALA A 411 14.80 -6.48 27.07
CA ALA A 411 15.24 -5.67 25.95
C ALA A 411 16.04 -6.56 24.98
N VAL A 412 15.82 -6.40 23.68
CA VAL A 412 16.47 -7.19 22.63
C VAL A 412 17.08 -6.24 21.61
N ILE A 413 18.39 -6.35 21.39
CA ILE A 413 19.13 -5.50 20.46
C ILE A 413 19.69 -6.36 19.33
N THR A 414 19.01 -6.30 18.18
CA THR A 414 19.45 -6.95 16.94
C THR A 414 20.67 -6.22 16.35
N HIS A 415 21.16 -6.66 15.18
CA HIS A 415 22.38 -6.12 14.57
C HIS A 415 22.36 -4.60 14.45
N ILE A 416 23.49 -3.99 14.78
CA ILE A 416 23.76 -2.56 14.67
C ILE A 416 24.66 -2.33 13.46
N GLY A 417 24.21 -1.42 12.60
CA GLY A 417 24.96 -0.92 11.46
C GLY A 417 24.64 0.55 11.22
N GLU A 418 25.39 1.16 10.31
CA GLU A 418 25.23 2.56 9.93
C GLU A 418 23.90 2.77 9.18
N GLU A 419 22.96 3.45 9.83
CA GLU A 419 21.68 3.84 9.24
C GLU A 419 21.17 5.08 9.98
N HIS A 420 20.56 6.03 9.25
CA HIS A 420 20.07 7.29 9.80
C HIS A 420 21.13 8.09 10.58
N LEU A 421 22.40 8.08 10.14
CA LEU A 421 23.51 8.80 10.79
C LEU A 421 23.16 10.24 11.12
N ALA A 422 22.57 10.99 10.18
CA ALA A 422 22.17 12.38 10.40
C ALA A 422 21.14 12.53 11.54
N ALA A 423 20.21 11.59 11.68
CA ALA A 423 19.20 11.62 12.74
C ALA A 423 19.74 11.18 14.10
N LEU A 424 20.73 10.27 14.10
CA LEU A 424 21.25 9.63 15.31
C LEU A 424 22.59 10.19 15.78
N GLY A 425 22.98 11.40 15.36
CA GLY A 425 24.17 12.10 15.90
C GLY A 425 25.45 11.95 15.08
N GLY A 426 25.41 11.24 13.97
CA GLY A 426 26.45 11.25 12.93
C GLY A 426 27.57 10.22 13.08
N SER A 427 27.53 9.33 14.08
CA SER A 427 28.54 8.28 14.23
C SER A 427 27.95 6.94 14.67
N ILE A 428 28.73 5.87 14.52
CA ILE A 428 28.35 4.54 15.01
C ILE A 428 28.25 4.50 16.55
N ASP A 429 29.06 5.27 17.28
CA ASP A 429 28.96 5.39 18.75
C ASP A 429 27.60 5.94 19.18
N THR A 430 27.11 6.99 18.51
CA THR A 430 25.83 7.59 18.85
C THR A 430 24.66 6.69 18.47
N ILE A 431 24.79 5.90 17.39
CA ILE A 431 23.82 4.85 17.04
C ILE A 431 23.78 3.76 18.12
N VAL A 432 24.94 3.29 18.57
CA VAL A 432 25.04 2.27 19.64
C VAL A 432 24.40 2.77 20.93
N ASP A 433 24.71 3.99 21.37
CA ASP A 433 24.13 4.55 22.59
C ASP A 433 22.61 4.75 22.46
N ALA A 434 22.14 5.25 21.31
CA ALA A 434 20.71 5.40 21.04
C ALA A 434 19.98 4.05 21.10
N LYS A 435 20.54 2.97 20.54
CA LYS A 435 19.93 1.64 20.54
C LYS A 435 20.00 0.96 21.91
N ALA A 436 21.11 1.11 22.64
CA ALA A 436 21.24 0.65 24.02
C ALA A 436 20.26 1.37 24.98
N GLY A 437 19.68 2.49 24.53
CA GLY A 437 18.68 3.29 25.24
C GLY A 437 17.45 2.57 25.76
N ILE A 438 17.09 1.44 25.16
CA ILE A 438 15.94 0.62 25.58
C ILE A 438 16.27 -0.34 26.73
N ALA A 439 17.54 -0.44 27.11
CA ALA A 439 17.97 -1.28 28.22
C ALA A 439 17.82 -0.50 29.54
N HIS A 440 17.18 -1.14 30.52
CA HIS A 440 16.94 -0.59 31.85
C HIS A 440 17.80 -1.31 32.90
N GLU A 441 18.13 -0.59 33.97
CA GLU A 441 18.93 -1.10 35.09
C GLU A 441 18.32 -2.38 35.67
N GLY A 442 19.15 -3.41 35.86
CA GLY A 442 18.76 -4.72 36.41
C GLY A 442 17.83 -5.55 35.52
N ARG A 443 17.29 -5.01 34.42
CA ARG A 443 16.43 -5.75 33.49
C ARG A 443 17.26 -6.54 32.48
N PRO A 444 16.79 -7.73 32.07
CA PRO A 444 17.52 -8.59 31.14
C PRO A 444 17.61 -7.95 29.77
N VAL A 445 18.81 -8.02 29.18
CA VAL A 445 19.08 -7.57 27.81
C VAL A 445 19.78 -8.65 27.01
N PHE A 446 19.29 -8.88 25.80
CA PHE A 446 19.88 -9.78 24.80
C PHE A 446 20.38 -8.97 23.64
N TYR A 447 21.49 -9.39 23.04
CA TYR A 447 21.99 -8.75 21.83
C TYR A 447 22.57 -9.76 20.84
N ALA A 448 22.49 -9.41 19.55
CA ALA A 448 23.19 -10.12 18.48
C ALA A 448 24.64 -9.63 18.38
N PRO A 449 25.62 -10.54 18.18
CA PRO A 449 26.96 -10.13 17.78
C PRO A 449 26.92 -9.42 16.41
N ASN A 450 27.81 -8.45 16.21
CA ASN A 450 27.95 -7.72 14.95
C ASN A 450 29.16 -8.22 14.18
N ALA A 451 29.13 -8.09 12.84
CA ALA A 451 30.25 -8.46 11.97
C ALA A 451 31.55 -7.73 12.35
N ASP A 452 31.45 -6.46 12.75
CA ASP A 452 32.55 -5.75 13.42
C ASP A 452 32.45 -5.93 14.93
N ASP A 453 33.38 -6.71 15.49
CA ASP A 453 33.47 -6.95 16.92
C ASP A 453 33.65 -5.66 17.74
N LYS A 454 34.20 -4.59 17.16
CA LYS A 454 34.27 -3.28 17.83
C LYS A 454 32.88 -2.74 18.17
N ILE A 455 31.91 -2.89 17.27
CA ILE A 455 30.51 -2.48 17.50
C ILE A 455 29.91 -3.32 18.64
N THR A 456 30.17 -4.64 18.64
CA THR A 456 29.75 -5.54 19.73
C THR A 456 30.34 -5.11 21.08
N GLN A 457 31.63 -4.78 21.13
CA GLN A 457 32.29 -4.28 22.34
C GLN A 457 31.76 -2.91 22.78
N MET A 458 31.45 -2.02 21.85
CA MET A 458 30.81 -0.72 22.14
C MET A 458 29.43 -0.92 22.76
N LEU A 459 28.60 -1.78 22.17
CA LEU A 459 27.27 -2.10 22.69
C LEU A 459 27.37 -2.68 24.10
N ARG A 460 28.26 -3.66 24.32
CA ARG A 460 28.48 -4.26 25.64
C ARG A 460 28.91 -3.23 26.68
N ARG A 461 29.76 -2.27 26.31
CA ARG A 461 30.16 -1.16 27.20
C ARG A 461 28.97 -0.26 27.54
N ALA A 462 28.18 0.14 26.54
CA ALA A 462 26.99 0.98 26.74
C ALA A 462 25.95 0.29 27.66
N LEU A 463 25.70 -1.01 27.45
CA LEU A 463 24.78 -1.79 28.29
C LEU A 463 25.27 -1.89 29.74
N LYS A 464 26.57 -2.13 29.96
CA LYS A 464 27.16 -2.16 31.31
C LYS A 464 27.06 -0.81 32.02
N GLN A 465 27.30 0.30 31.31
CA GLN A 465 27.19 1.65 31.87
C GLN A 465 25.75 1.98 32.32
N ARG A 466 24.76 1.36 31.69
CA ARG A 466 23.33 1.48 32.03
C ARG A 466 22.88 0.53 33.15
N GLY A 467 23.79 -0.30 33.68
CA GLY A 467 23.45 -1.29 34.70
C GLY A 467 22.52 -2.40 34.21
N ALA A 468 22.43 -2.63 32.90
CA ALA A 468 21.57 -3.67 32.34
C ALA A 468 22.08 -5.08 32.69
N ASN A 469 21.17 -6.02 32.88
CA ASN A 469 21.51 -7.43 33.12
C ASN A 469 21.74 -8.14 31.78
N ILE A 470 22.99 -8.21 31.34
CA ILE A 470 23.35 -8.84 30.06
C ILE A 470 23.21 -10.36 30.16
N ILE A 471 22.36 -10.95 29.31
CA ILE A 471 22.11 -12.39 29.29
C ILE A 471 22.99 -13.07 28.23
N ASP A 472 24.14 -13.56 28.69
CA ASP A 472 25.11 -14.33 27.89
C ASP A 472 25.09 -15.84 28.23
N THR A 473 24.24 -16.28 29.16
CA THR A 473 24.21 -17.67 29.65
C THR A 473 23.51 -18.63 28.71
N VAL A 474 22.67 -18.14 27.79
CA VAL A 474 21.91 -18.97 26.83
C VAL A 474 22.45 -18.74 25.42
N SER A 475 22.71 -19.82 24.70
CA SER A 475 23.08 -19.81 23.27
C SER A 475 22.21 -20.77 22.45
N ALA A 476 21.92 -20.43 21.19
CA ALA A 476 21.22 -21.29 20.25
C ALA A 476 22.02 -21.44 18.95
N ASP A 477 22.75 -22.54 18.80
CA ASP A 477 23.54 -22.80 17.59
C ASP A 477 22.62 -23.31 16.46
N VAL A 478 22.30 -22.43 15.51
CA VAL A 478 21.42 -22.69 14.35
C VAL A 478 22.27 -23.11 13.15
N ARG A 479 22.36 -24.42 12.91
CA ARG A 479 23.22 -24.99 11.87
C ARG A 479 22.41 -25.38 10.64
N LEU A 480 22.74 -24.76 9.51
CA LEU A 480 22.19 -25.08 8.19
C LEU A 480 22.73 -26.44 7.71
N PHE A 481 21.84 -27.31 7.24
CA PHE A 481 22.22 -28.52 6.50
C PHE A 481 21.58 -28.64 5.11
N GLY A 482 20.56 -27.82 4.81
CA GLY A 482 19.89 -27.87 3.52
C GLY A 482 18.98 -26.68 3.23
N TYR A 483 18.55 -26.60 1.98
CA TYR A 483 17.50 -25.69 1.53
C TYR A 483 16.41 -26.51 0.85
N ARG A 484 15.14 -26.11 1.04
CA ARG A 484 13.99 -26.65 0.32
C ARG A 484 13.32 -25.51 -0.44
N VAL A 485 13.21 -25.66 -1.76
CA VAL A 485 12.45 -24.75 -2.62
C VAL A 485 11.12 -25.42 -2.94
N SER A 486 10.02 -24.72 -2.65
CA SER A 486 8.66 -25.18 -2.93
C SER A 486 7.86 -24.08 -3.63
N THR A 487 6.63 -24.40 -4.03
CA THR A 487 5.67 -23.40 -4.53
C THR A 487 5.37 -22.28 -3.54
N PHE A 488 5.63 -22.49 -2.24
CA PHE A 488 5.41 -21.50 -1.18
C PHE A 488 6.67 -20.66 -0.85
N GLY A 489 7.72 -20.80 -1.66
CA GLY A 489 9.00 -20.14 -1.41
C GLY A 489 10.11 -21.08 -0.97
N PRO A 490 11.34 -20.55 -0.88
CA PRO A 490 12.47 -21.24 -0.31
C PRO A 490 12.38 -21.28 1.22
N SER A 491 12.95 -22.32 1.82
CA SER A 491 13.07 -22.50 3.26
C SER A 491 14.42 -23.11 3.59
N GLN A 492 14.91 -22.84 4.80
CA GLN A 492 16.14 -23.40 5.33
C GLN A 492 15.82 -24.63 6.17
N GLU A 493 16.61 -25.68 6.03
CA GLU A 493 16.55 -26.84 6.92
C GLU A 493 17.74 -26.76 7.89
N VAL A 494 17.43 -26.67 9.18
CA VAL A 494 18.40 -26.40 10.24
C VAL A 494 18.27 -27.36 11.42
N ASP A 495 19.38 -27.59 12.11
CA ASP A 495 19.40 -28.12 13.47
C ASP A 495 19.70 -26.99 14.46
N ILE A 496 19.06 -27.00 15.62
CA ILE A 496 19.22 -25.98 16.66
C ILE A 496 19.65 -26.64 17.97
N ASP A 497 20.85 -26.34 18.45
CA ASP A 497 21.34 -26.75 19.76
C ASP A 497 21.20 -25.62 20.78
N ILE A 498 20.38 -25.84 21.81
CA ILE A 498 20.13 -24.85 22.86
C ILE A 498 20.96 -25.23 24.09
N SER A 499 21.84 -24.32 24.50
CA SER A 499 22.73 -24.52 25.65
C SER A 499 22.55 -23.45 26.71
N VAL A 500 22.70 -23.85 27.97
CA VAL A 500 22.72 -22.95 29.13
C VAL A 500 24.05 -23.15 29.85
N ASP A 501 24.78 -22.07 30.08
CA ASP A 501 26.13 -22.06 30.68
C ASP A 501 27.09 -23.04 29.97
N GLY A 502 26.95 -23.15 28.65
CA GLY A 502 27.75 -24.04 27.80
C GLY A 502 27.35 -25.52 27.86
N VAL A 503 26.29 -25.87 28.60
CA VAL A 503 25.75 -27.24 28.68
C VAL A 503 24.56 -27.36 27.73
N LEU A 504 24.61 -28.34 26.82
CA LEU A 504 23.50 -28.65 25.93
C LEU A 504 22.28 -29.12 26.74
N GLU A 505 21.20 -28.35 26.70
CA GLU A 505 19.95 -28.68 27.38
C GLU A 505 18.89 -29.27 26.44
N ALA A 506 18.87 -28.83 25.19
CA ALA A 506 17.90 -29.29 24.21
C ALA A 506 18.42 -29.21 22.78
N ARG A 507 17.81 -30.01 21.90
CA ARG A 507 18.09 -30.05 20.47
C ARG A 507 16.78 -30.11 19.68
N LEU A 508 16.72 -29.36 18.58
CA LEU A 508 15.69 -29.47 17.55
C LEU A 508 16.38 -29.90 16.26
N GLU A 509 16.01 -31.06 15.72
CA GLU A 509 16.57 -31.59 14.47
C GLU A 509 15.62 -31.36 13.30
N GLY A 510 16.14 -30.96 12.14
CA GLY A 510 15.37 -30.82 10.91
C GLY A 510 14.20 -29.84 11.00
N VAL A 511 14.43 -28.66 11.59
CA VAL A 511 13.45 -27.56 11.60
C VAL A 511 13.46 -26.87 10.25
N VAL A 512 12.28 -26.64 9.67
CA VAL A 512 12.12 -25.98 8.36
C VAL A 512 11.76 -24.51 8.53
N ILE A 513 12.72 -23.62 8.41
CA ILE A 513 12.52 -22.18 8.63
C ILE A 513 12.22 -21.49 7.29
N PRO A 514 11.02 -20.91 7.08
CA PRO A 514 10.63 -20.25 5.82
C PRO A 514 11.30 -18.88 5.61
N LEU A 515 12.06 -18.40 6.60
CA LEU A 515 12.86 -17.18 6.51
C LEU A 515 14.26 -17.54 6.02
N VAL A 516 14.65 -17.10 4.82
CA VAL A 516 15.91 -17.52 4.19
C VAL A 516 17.05 -16.50 4.32
N GLY A 517 18.29 -17.00 4.31
CA GLY A 517 19.51 -16.21 4.46
C GLY A 517 20.21 -16.35 5.83
N PRO A 518 21.54 -16.13 5.90
CA PRO A 518 22.33 -16.30 7.11
C PRO A 518 21.90 -15.36 8.25
N HIS A 519 21.58 -14.11 7.93
CA HIS A 519 21.06 -13.13 8.88
C HIS A 519 19.75 -13.59 9.55
N GLN A 520 18.94 -14.43 8.89
CA GLN A 520 17.74 -14.98 9.52
C GLN A 520 18.06 -16.08 10.54
N ARG A 521 19.12 -16.87 10.32
CA ARG A 521 19.61 -17.83 11.33
C ARG A 521 20.10 -17.12 12.60
N GLU A 522 20.75 -15.97 12.43
CA GLU A 522 21.17 -15.11 13.55
C GLU A 522 19.97 -14.48 14.29
N ASN A 523 18.93 -14.03 13.56
CA ASN A 523 17.68 -13.57 14.18
C ASN A 523 16.96 -14.70 14.94
N VAL A 524 17.01 -15.93 14.42
CA VAL A 524 16.44 -17.12 15.08
C VAL A 524 17.22 -17.48 16.34
N ASP A 525 18.56 -17.49 16.32
CA ASP A 525 19.38 -17.66 17.52
C ASP A 525 18.95 -16.68 18.61
N LEU A 526 18.91 -15.38 18.29
CA LEU A 526 18.57 -14.34 19.25
C LEU A 526 17.16 -14.53 19.83
N ALA A 527 16.18 -14.86 18.99
CA ALA A 527 14.81 -15.13 19.44
C ALA A 527 14.72 -16.37 20.34
N VAL A 528 15.38 -17.48 19.96
CA VAL A 528 15.39 -18.72 20.74
C VAL A 528 16.08 -18.51 22.08
N ARG A 529 17.17 -17.73 22.14
CA ARG A 529 17.83 -17.35 23.40
C ARG A 529 16.88 -16.63 24.36
N VAL A 530 16.12 -15.66 23.85
CA VAL A 530 15.11 -14.91 24.62
C VAL A 530 14.02 -15.85 25.14
N LEU A 531 13.45 -16.68 24.27
CA LEU A 531 12.39 -17.64 24.62
C LEU A 531 12.87 -18.64 25.68
N TRP A 532 14.04 -19.24 25.48
CA TRP A 532 14.57 -20.24 26.39
C TRP A 532 14.90 -19.65 27.76
N TRP A 533 15.46 -18.44 27.81
CA TRP A 533 15.70 -17.76 29.07
C TRP A 533 14.41 -17.39 29.80
N LEU A 534 13.42 -16.79 29.10
CA LEU A 534 12.12 -16.44 29.71
C LEU A 534 11.41 -17.70 30.25
N ARG A 535 11.51 -18.82 29.54
CA ARG A 535 11.03 -20.13 29.99
C ARG A 535 11.74 -20.56 31.27
N GLY A 536 13.07 -20.48 31.32
CA GLY A 536 13.86 -20.81 32.50
C GLY A 536 13.55 -19.94 33.73
N GLN A 537 13.09 -18.70 33.52
CA GLN A 537 12.61 -17.81 34.57
C GLN A 537 11.15 -18.06 35.00
N GLY A 538 10.44 -19.02 34.37
CA GLY A 538 9.02 -19.29 34.63
C GLY A 538 8.06 -18.19 34.16
N LYS A 539 8.51 -17.30 33.26
CA LYS A 539 7.72 -16.17 32.74
C LYS A 539 6.82 -16.58 31.58
N ILE A 540 7.25 -17.58 30.82
CA ILE A 540 6.48 -18.19 29.74
C ILE A 540 6.53 -19.71 29.87
N ASP A 541 5.51 -20.37 29.35
CA ASP A 541 5.45 -21.82 29.21
C ASP A 541 5.52 -22.12 27.71
N VAL A 542 6.67 -22.61 27.26
CA VAL A 542 6.97 -22.88 25.85
C VAL A 542 7.66 -24.24 25.80
N SER A 543 7.11 -25.16 25.03
CA SER A 543 7.72 -26.46 24.76
C SER A 543 8.67 -26.41 23.55
N LEU A 544 9.45 -27.46 23.36
CA LEU A 544 10.25 -27.60 22.13
C LEU A 544 9.37 -27.70 20.88
N GLU A 545 8.18 -28.29 21.00
CA GLU A 545 7.23 -28.40 19.89
C GLU A 545 6.63 -27.04 19.52
N ASP A 546 6.40 -26.17 20.50
CA ASP A 546 5.96 -24.79 20.24
C ASP A 546 7.06 -23.97 19.55
N ILE A 547 8.33 -24.18 19.93
CA ILE A 547 9.47 -23.57 19.24
C ILE A 547 9.53 -24.07 17.80
N ARG A 548 9.46 -25.38 17.57
CA ARG A 548 9.44 -25.95 16.21
C ARG A 548 8.30 -25.36 15.38
N THR A 549 7.07 -25.50 15.86
CA THR A 549 5.87 -25.07 15.16
C THR A 549 5.91 -23.57 14.88
N GLY A 550 6.31 -22.77 15.87
CA GLY A 550 6.46 -21.32 15.70
C GLY A 550 7.52 -20.94 14.67
N LEU A 551 8.68 -21.60 14.67
CA LEU A 551 9.73 -21.37 13.68
C LEU A 551 9.26 -21.73 12.26
N GLU A 552 8.61 -22.89 12.09
CA GLU A 552 8.13 -23.38 10.80
C GLU A 552 6.95 -22.57 10.23
N SER A 553 6.16 -21.95 11.11
CA SER A 553 5.02 -21.09 10.73
C SER A 553 5.36 -19.60 10.60
N THR A 554 6.57 -19.18 10.97
CA THR A 554 6.94 -17.75 10.94
C THR A 554 6.78 -17.17 9.53
N ARG A 555 6.29 -15.93 9.44
CA ARG A 555 6.22 -15.16 8.20
C ARG A 555 6.77 -13.76 8.42
N SER A 556 7.46 -13.23 7.42
CA SER A 556 7.96 -11.86 7.41
C SER A 556 7.82 -11.26 6.02
N PRO A 557 6.68 -10.64 5.70
CA PRO A 557 6.42 -10.10 4.37
C PRO A 557 7.53 -9.14 3.90
N GLY A 558 7.90 -9.23 2.63
CA GLY A 558 8.93 -8.38 2.01
C GLY A 558 10.38 -8.68 2.41
N ASN A 559 10.65 -9.78 3.12
CA ASN A 559 12.00 -10.29 3.39
C ASN A 559 12.22 -11.59 2.60
N PHE A 560 12.77 -11.47 1.40
CA PHE A 560 12.99 -12.59 0.47
C PHE A 560 11.72 -13.42 0.21
N GLU A 561 10.61 -12.74 -0.05
CA GLU A 561 9.31 -13.38 -0.29
C GLU A 561 9.18 -13.76 -1.76
N MET A 562 8.83 -15.03 -2.04
CA MET A 562 8.80 -15.56 -3.41
C MET A 562 7.37 -15.80 -3.90
N PHE A 563 7.13 -15.45 -5.15
CA PHE A 563 5.88 -15.57 -5.88
C PHE A 563 6.12 -16.36 -7.17
N ASP A 564 5.10 -17.09 -7.60
CA ASP A 564 5.05 -17.67 -8.94
C ASP A 564 4.23 -16.74 -9.83
N VAL A 565 4.83 -16.26 -10.91
CA VAL A 565 4.20 -15.35 -11.88
C VAL A 565 4.37 -15.97 -13.26
N ASP A 566 3.30 -16.56 -13.78
CA ASP A 566 3.30 -17.32 -15.04
C ASP A 566 4.43 -18.38 -15.12
N GLY A 567 4.68 -19.09 -14.01
CA GLY A 567 5.74 -20.11 -13.91
C GLY A 567 7.16 -19.55 -13.70
N MET A 568 7.31 -18.23 -13.55
CA MET A 568 8.57 -17.58 -13.19
C MET A 568 8.63 -17.30 -11.69
N SER A 569 9.78 -17.62 -11.08
CA SER A 569 10.04 -17.27 -9.68
C SER A 569 10.38 -15.78 -9.57
N VAL A 570 9.53 -15.03 -8.87
CA VAL A 570 9.73 -13.61 -8.57
C VAL A 570 9.93 -13.43 -7.08
N ILE A 571 11.02 -12.78 -6.68
CA ILE A 571 11.36 -12.52 -5.28
C ILE A 571 11.19 -11.04 -4.99
N ALA A 572 10.48 -10.72 -3.91
CA ALA A 572 10.47 -9.38 -3.34
C ALA A 572 11.34 -9.30 -2.10
N ASP A 573 12.23 -8.31 -2.08
CA ASP A 573 13.10 -8.07 -0.94
C ASP A 573 13.28 -6.56 -0.65
N GLY A 574 13.05 -6.18 0.60
CA GLY A 574 13.13 -4.80 1.08
C GLY A 574 14.54 -4.21 1.23
N ALA A 575 15.59 -4.87 0.75
CA ALA A 575 16.95 -4.33 0.75
C ALA A 575 17.01 -2.94 0.10
N HIS A 576 17.67 -1.99 0.77
CA HIS A 576 17.76 -0.59 0.34
C HIS A 576 19.03 0.13 0.84
N THR A 577 19.99 -0.65 1.36
CA THR A 577 21.33 -0.21 1.76
C THR A 577 22.36 -1.17 1.19
N LYS A 578 23.62 -0.72 1.02
CA LYS A 578 24.73 -1.57 0.58
C LYS A 578 24.83 -2.89 1.37
N ALA A 579 24.78 -2.82 2.70
CA ALA A 579 24.85 -4.02 3.55
C ALA A 579 23.66 -4.98 3.36
N SER A 580 22.45 -4.46 3.10
CA SER A 580 21.30 -5.32 2.78
C SER A 580 21.39 -5.92 1.38
N ALA A 581 21.97 -5.22 0.39
CA ALA A 581 22.23 -5.78 -0.93
C ALA A 581 23.27 -6.92 -0.87
N GLU A 582 24.32 -6.77 -0.04
CA GLU A 582 25.34 -7.81 0.16
C GLU A 582 24.70 -9.08 0.73
N MET A 583 23.82 -8.89 1.70
CA MET A 583 23.07 -9.98 2.29
C MET A 583 22.09 -10.63 1.31
N LEU A 584 21.42 -9.84 0.46
CA LEU A 584 20.55 -10.33 -0.60
C LEU A 584 21.33 -11.19 -1.61
N VAL A 585 22.47 -10.68 -2.10
CA VAL A 585 23.35 -11.40 -3.04
C VAL A 585 23.90 -12.68 -2.41
N LYS A 586 24.33 -12.65 -1.15
CA LYS A 586 24.76 -13.84 -0.42
C LYS A 586 23.63 -14.88 -0.30
N THR A 587 22.42 -14.41 0.00
CA THR A 587 21.23 -15.28 0.14
C THR A 587 20.85 -15.91 -1.21
N LEU A 588 20.86 -15.14 -2.29
CA LEU A 588 20.68 -15.64 -3.66
C LEU A 588 21.74 -16.70 -4.00
N GLY A 589 23.00 -16.48 -3.65
CA GLY A 589 24.08 -17.44 -3.88
C GLY A 589 23.95 -18.73 -3.06
N GLU A 590 23.43 -18.66 -1.83
CA GLU A 590 23.18 -19.85 -0.99
C GLU A 590 22.00 -20.70 -1.51
N ILE A 591 20.93 -20.06 -1.98
CA ILE A 591 19.68 -20.75 -2.38
C ILE A 591 19.70 -21.15 -3.86
N PHE A 592 20.23 -20.27 -4.71
CA PHE A 592 20.18 -20.40 -6.16
C PHE A 592 21.59 -20.31 -6.80
N PRO A 593 22.54 -21.17 -6.42
CA PRO A 593 23.95 -21.05 -6.80
C PRO A 593 24.23 -21.15 -8.31
N ARG A 594 23.25 -21.63 -9.10
CA ARG A 594 23.35 -21.80 -10.56
C ARG A 594 22.37 -20.94 -11.34
N ARG A 595 21.44 -20.28 -10.66
CA ARG A 595 20.40 -19.50 -11.32
C ARG A 595 20.93 -18.13 -11.66
N LYS A 596 20.49 -17.65 -12.82
CA LYS A 596 20.77 -16.29 -13.22
C LYS A 596 19.72 -15.35 -12.62
N VAL A 597 20.11 -14.13 -12.30
CA VAL A 597 19.25 -13.18 -11.60
C VAL A 597 18.97 -11.97 -12.47
N VAL A 598 17.71 -11.58 -12.56
CA VAL A 598 17.29 -10.30 -13.15
C VAL A 598 16.80 -9.41 -12.02
N PHE A 599 17.34 -8.20 -11.89
CA PHE A 599 16.93 -7.26 -10.84
C PHE A 599 15.98 -6.19 -11.39
N VAL A 600 14.93 -5.88 -10.63
CA VAL A 600 14.12 -4.67 -10.78
C VAL A 600 14.35 -3.80 -9.54
N VAL A 601 14.88 -2.59 -9.73
CA VAL A 601 15.40 -1.76 -8.63
C VAL A 601 14.72 -0.40 -8.61
N GLY A 602 14.05 -0.08 -7.51
CA GLY A 602 13.52 1.25 -7.23
C GLY A 602 13.92 1.70 -5.82
N MET A 603 14.59 2.85 -5.69
CA MET A 603 15.13 3.33 -4.41
C MET A 603 14.72 4.77 -4.07
N ALA A 604 14.77 5.09 -2.79
CA ALA A 604 14.61 6.46 -2.31
C ALA A 604 15.86 7.31 -2.60
N ASP A 605 15.68 8.62 -2.81
CA ASP A 605 16.73 9.56 -3.22
C ASP A 605 17.81 9.80 -2.16
N ASP A 606 17.49 9.56 -0.89
CA ASP A 606 18.37 9.71 0.26
C ASP A 606 19.30 8.49 0.51
N LYS A 607 19.35 7.53 -0.42
CA LYS A 607 20.10 6.27 -0.27
C LYS A 607 21.40 6.24 -1.08
N ASP A 608 22.33 5.39 -0.65
CA ASP A 608 23.56 5.09 -1.40
C ASP A 608 23.25 4.17 -2.60
N HIS A 609 22.80 4.77 -3.70
CA HIS A 609 22.46 4.05 -4.93
C HIS A 609 23.67 3.33 -5.52
N LYS A 610 24.83 3.98 -5.54
CA LYS A 610 26.06 3.43 -6.11
C LYS A 610 26.49 2.18 -5.34
N GLY A 611 26.65 2.28 -4.03
CA GLY A 611 27.09 1.17 -3.20
C GLY A 611 26.09 0.01 -3.20
N PHE A 612 24.79 0.29 -3.35
CA PHE A 612 23.75 -0.73 -3.50
C PHE A 612 23.87 -1.48 -4.83
N LEU A 613 23.94 -0.76 -5.96
CA LEU A 613 24.03 -1.36 -7.28
C LEU A 613 25.33 -2.14 -7.46
N GLU A 614 26.48 -1.58 -7.04
CA GLU A 614 27.78 -2.27 -7.07
C GLU A 614 27.74 -3.65 -6.41
N GLU A 615 26.95 -3.77 -5.34
CA GLU A 615 26.79 -5.03 -4.63
C GLU A 615 25.95 -6.04 -5.43
N LEU A 616 24.83 -5.60 -6.02
CA LEU A 616 23.99 -6.46 -6.88
C LEU A 616 24.80 -7.03 -8.06
N TYR A 617 25.66 -6.23 -8.68
CA TYR A 617 26.51 -6.67 -9.80
C TYR A 617 27.50 -7.78 -9.44
N LYS A 618 27.85 -7.97 -8.16
CA LYS A 618 28.70 -9.10 -7.74
C LYS A 618 28.04 -10.47 -7.95
N SER A 619 26.71 -10.51 -8.11
CA SER A 619 25.98 -11.72 -8.48
C SER A 619 26.04 -12.07 -9.97
N ASN A 620 26.69 -11.24 -10.79
CA ASN A 620 26.72 -11.37 -12.26
C ASN A 620 25.31 -11.50 -12.87
N PRO A 621 24.44 -10.49 -12.67
CA PRO A 621 23.04 -10.54 -13.10
C PRO A 621 22.90 -10.61 -14.62
N LEU A 622 21.78 -11.17 -15.08
CA LEU A 622 21.37 -11.16 -16.50
C LEU A 622 20.93 -9.77 -16.97
N ALA A 623 20.33 -9.01 -16.07
CA ALA A 623 19.84 -7.66 -16.31
C ALA A 623 19.62 -6.94 -14.97
N VAL A 624 19.77 -5.62 -14.99
CA VAL A 624 19.44 -4.74 -13.88
C VAL A 624 18.58 -3.61 -14.43
N ILE A 625 17.30 -3.63 -14.11
CA ILE A 625 16.30 -2.68 -14.60
C ILE A 625 16.03 -1.66 -13.49
N CYS A 626 16.48 -0.43 -13.70
CA CYS A 626 16.21 0.69 -12.79
C CYS A 626 14.84 1.28 -13.11
N THR A 627 14.01 1.46 -12.07
CA THR A 627 12.65 2.02 -12.19
C THR A 627 12.38 3.12 -11.18
N GLN A 628 11.40 3.97 -11.47
CA GLN A 628 10.92 4.97 -10.53
C GLN A 628 9.78 4.37 -9.69
N MET A 629 9.72 4.71 -8.41
CA MET A 629 8.65 4.28 -7.50
C MET A 629 8.32 5.38 -6.50
N GLN A 630 7.04 5.54 -6.18
CA GLN A 630 6.61 6.39 -5.07
C GLN A 630 6.98 5.73 -3.74
N VAL A 631 7.88 6.37 -3.00
CA VAL A 631 8.29 5.91 -1.66
C VAL A 631 7.40 6.60 -0.63
N ALA A 632 6.80 5.82 0.27
CA ALA A 632 5.89 6.31 1.32
C ALA A 632 4.64 7.07 0.82
N GLY A 633 4.21 6.81 -0.43
CA GLY A 633 3.01 7.40 -1.02
C GLY A 633 3.14 8.87 -1.41
N GLY A 634 4.38 9.36 -1.62
CA GLY A 634 4.65 10.72 -2.10
C GLY A 634 5.78 10.77 -3.13
N SER A 635 5.90 11.90 -3.83
CA SER A 635 6.97 12.17 -4.81
C SER A 635 8.27 12.67 -4.17
N SER A 636 8.26 13.06 -2.90
CA SER A 636 9.35 13.76 -2.23
C SER A 636 10.62 12.95 -1.97
N ARG A 637 10.52 11.62 -2.03
CA ARG A 637 11.64 10.68 -1.79
C ARG A 637 11.82 9.70 -2.94
N THR A 638 11.47 10.11 -4.15
CA THR A 638 11.49 9.25 -5.34
C THR A 638 12.74 9.51 -6.14
N THR A 639 13.43 8.45 -6.57
CA THR A 639 14.57 8.58 -7.48
C THR A 639 14.11 8.25 -8.91
N PRO A 640 14.33 9.14 -9.89
CA PRO A 640 14.11 8.79 -11.29
C PRO A 640 14.96 7.59 -11.71
N ALA A 641 14.38 6.71 -12.53
CA ALA A 641 15.06 5.52 -13.07
C ALA A 641 16.43 5.85 -13.70
N LYS A 642 16.51 6.98 -14.40
CA LYS A 642 17.73 7.48 -15.03
C LYS A 642 18.80 7.86 -14.01
N ASP A 643 18.42 8.48 -12.90
CA ASP A 643 19.36 8.90 -11.86
C ASP A 643 19.92 7.68 -11.12
N LEU A 644 19.08 6.66 -10.87
CA LEU A 644 19.52 5.36 -10.35
C LEU A 644 20.55 4.69 -11.29
N ALA A 645 20.22 4.57 -12.58
CA ALA A 645 21.13 3.95 -13.55
C ALA A 645 22.46 4.71 -13.68
N THR A 646 22.44 6.04 -13.59
CA THR A 646 23.64 6.89 -13.70
C THR A 646 24.45 7.00 -12.40
N ALA A 647 23.95 6.51 -11.27
CA ALA A 647 24.67 6.50 -10.00
C ALA A 647 25.99 5.69 -10.07
N LEU A 648 26.07 4.72 -10.99
CA LEU A 648 27.30 4.01 -11.34
C LEU A 648 28.22 4.91 -12.19
N GLN A 649 28.77 5.97 -11.59
CA GLN A 649 29.71 6.88 -12.25
C GLN A 649 31.08 6.24 -12.47
N GLY A 650 31.61 6.39 -13.69
CA GLY A 650 32.82 5.71 -14.20
C GLY A 650 32.61 5.06 -15.58
N GLY A 651 31.36 5.04 -16.05
CA GLY A 651 30.94 4.54 -17.34
C GLY A 651 30.06 3.30 -17.18
N HIS A 652 28.82 3.35 -17.69
CA HIS A 652 27.93 2.20 -17.78
C HIS A 652 28.58 1.01 -18.52
N GLN A 653 29.70 1.26 -19.23
CA GLN A 653 30.50 0.28 -19.95
C GLN A 653 31.36 -0.65 -19.07
N ASN A 654 31.50 -0.39 -17.77
CA ASN A 654 32.26 -1.26 -16.87
C ASN A 654 31.39 -2.34 -16.19
N TYR A 655 30.08 -2.30 -16.41
CA TYR A 655 29.14 -3.28 -15.91
C TYR A 655 28.51 -3.99 -17.10
N ASP A 656 28.55 -5.32 -17.07
CA ASP A 656 28.00 -6.17 -18.11
C ASP A 656 26.92 -7.06 -17.47
N PRO A 657 25.64 -6.89 -17.82
CA PRO A 657 25.10 -5.88 -18.74
C PRO A 657 25.08 -4.47 -18.12
N PRO A 658 24.97 -3.39 -18.92
CA PRO A 658 24.67 -2.06 -18.39
C PRO A 658 23.27 -2.01 -17.77
N PRO A 659 23.01 -1.12 -16.78
CA PRO A 659 21.68 -0.97 -16.21
C PRO A 659 20.70 -0.39 -17.23
N GLU A 660 19.52 -0.98 -17.32
CA GLU A 660 18.41 -0.55 -18.16
C GLU A 660 17.55 0.48 -17.43
N ILE A 661 16.93 1.39 -18.17
CA ILE A 661 16.12 2.48 -17.63
C ILE A 661 14.68 2.28 -18.10
N VAL A 662 13.80 1.90 -17.19
CA VAL A 662 12.36 1.76 -17.45
C VAL A 662 11.63 2.52 -16.35
N ALA A 663 10.97 3.63 -16.69
CA ALA A 663 10.46 4.55 -15.68
C ALA A 663 9.28 3.99 -14.87
N GLU A 664 8.36 3.33 -15.56
CA GLU A 664 7.14 2.77 -14.98
C GLU A 664 7.40 1.37 -14.42
N PHE A 665 6.98 1.15 -13.18
CA PHE A 665 7.29 -0.09 -12.46
C PHE A 665 6.68 -1.34 -13.12
N ASP A 666 5.45 -1.24 -13.61
CA ASP A 666 4.75 -2.34 -14.28
C ASP A 666 5.52 -2.78 -15.53
N GLU A 667 5.92 -1.82 -16.37
CA GLU A 667 6.75 -2.07 -17.56
C GLU A 667 8.12 -2.65 -17.18
N ALA A 668 8.73 -2.16 -16.11
CA ALA A 668 10.01 -2.68 -15.62
C ALA A 668 9.90 -4.16 -15.19
N LEU A 669 8.80 -4.53 -14.54
CA LEU A 669 8.53 -5.91 -14.15
C LEU A 669 8.27 -6.79 -15.39
N GLU A 670 7.54 -6.30 -16.39
CA GLU A 670 7.32 -7.02 -17.65
C GLU A 670 8.61 -7.26 -18.41
N VAL A 671 9.47 -6.24 -18.55
CA VAL A 671 10.79 -6.37 -19.18
C VAL A 671 11.63 -7.41 -18.43
N ALA A 672 11.60 -7.39 -17.10
CA ALA A 672 12.31 -8.37 -16.29
C ALA A 672 11.81 -9.80 -16.51
N LEU A 673 10.49 -10.00 -16.51
CA LEU A 673 9.87 -11.29 -16.76
C LEU A 673 10.17 -11.77 -18.18
N ALA A 674 10.07 -10.91 -19.18
CA ALA A 674 10.39 -11.24 -20.57
C ALA A 674 11.87 -11.62 -20.76
N GLY A 675 12.79 -10.87 -20.16
CA GLY A 675 14.23 -11.18 -20.18
C GLY A 675 14.59 -12.47 -19.45
N ALA A 676 13.75 -12.91 -18.52
CA ALA A 676 13.91 -14.17 -17.79
C ALA A 676 13.24 -15.37 -18.47
N LYS A 677 12.26 -15.18 -19.37
CA LYS A 677 11.47 -16.27 -20.02
C LYS A 677 12.33 -17.26 -20.80
N ASP A 678 13.43 -16.81 -21.41
CA ASP A 678 14.31 -17.66 -22.21
C ASP A 678 15.22 -18.56 -21.34
N ASP A 679 15.24 -18.35 -20.02
CA ASP A 679 16.02 -19.13 -19.07
C ASP A 679 15.10 -19.67 -17.96
N PRO A 680 14.67 -20.95 -18.02
CA PRO A 680 13.74 -21.52 -17.03
C PRO A 680 14.35 -21.61 -15.61
N ASP A 681 15.65 -21.37 -15.48
CA ASP A 681 16.36 -21.27 -14.21
C ASP A 681 16.63 -19.81 -13.80
N ALA A 682 16.12 -18.80 -14.52
CA ALA A 682 16.23 -17.41 -14.08
C ALA A 682 15.27 -17.09 -12.93
N VAL A 683 15.68 -16.13 -12.10
CA VAL A 683 14.87 -15.59 -11.01
C VAL A 683 14.81 -14.08 -11.15
N VAL A 684 13.61 -13.52 -11.07
CA VAL A 684 13.41 -12.07 -11.04
C VAL A 684 13.41 -11.62 -9.58
N VAL A 685 14.15 -10.56 -9.26
CA VAL A 685 14.27 -10.01 -7.91
C VAL A 685 13.88 -8.54 -7.92
N VAL A 686 12.75 -8.21 -7.29
CA VAL A 686 12.26 -6.86 -7.07
C VAL A 686 12.79 -6.34 -5.74
N THR A 687 13.59 -5.27 -5.77
CA THR A 687 14.26 -4.75 -4.57
C THR A 687 14.48 -3.23 -4.62
N GLY A 688 15.23 -2.69 -3.64
CA GLY A 688 15.56 -1.27 -3.51
C GLY A 688 14.67 -0.52 -2.51
N SER A 689 13.51 -1.08 -2.14
CA SER A 689 12.54 -0.47 -1.23
C SER A 689 11.48 -1.48 -0.78
N LEU A 690 10.93 -1.34 0.43
CA LEU A 690 9.73 -2.10 0.82
C LEU A 690 8.48 -1.72 0.00
N TYR A 691 8.49 -0.54 -0.65
CA TYR A 691 7.36 -0.09 -1.47
C TYR A 691 7.34 -0.71 -2.88
N THR A 692 8.48 -1.17 -3.41
CA THR A 692 8.48 -1.91 -4.68
C THR A 692 7.77 -3.26 -4.52
N PHE A 693 7.87 -3.86 -3.34
CA PHE A 693 7.08 -5.04 -2.99
C PHE A 693 5.57 -4.79 -2.99
N ARG A 694 5.12 -3.64 -2.43
CA ARG A 694 3.71 -3.25 -2.44
C ARG A 694 3.17 -3.14 -3.88
N ALA A 695 3.92 -2.45 -4.74
CA ALA A 695 3.55 -2.30 -6.14
C ALA A 695 3.47 -3.65 -6.85
N MET A 696 4.48 -4.51 -6.68
CA MET A 696 4.50 -5.87 -7.24
C MET A 696 3.26 -6.66 -6.83
N ARG A 697 2.95 -6.73 -5.54
CA ARG A 697 1.82 -7.52 -5.08
C ARG A 697 0.48 -6.97 -5.56
N ASN A 698 0.31 -5.64 -5.61
CA ASN A 698 -0.91 -5.05 -6.18
C ASN A 698 -1.14 -5.48 -7.64
N ILE A 699 -0.06 -5.61 -8.43
CA ILE A 699 -0.13 -6.13 -9.80
C ILE A 699 -0.53 -7.61 -9.78
N LEU A 700 0.10 -8.41 -8.91
CA LEU A 700 -0.15 -9.86 -8.83
C LEU A 700 -1.55 -10.20 -8.26
N GLU A 701 -2.11 -9.39 -7.36
CA GLU A 701 -3.47 -9.59 -6.83
C GLU A 701 -4.58 -9.08 -7.78
N ALA A 702 -4.23 -8.23 -8.74
CA ALA A 702 -5.14 -7.77 -9.79
C ALA A 702 -5.25 -8.76 -10.97
N GLN A 703 -4.34 -9.74 -11.03
CA GLN A 703 -4.31 -10.86 -11.98
C GLN A 703 -5.07 -12.07 -11.42
#